data_AF-A0AAJ0CW13-F1
#
_entry.id   AF-A0AAJ0CW13-F1
#
_cell.length_a   1.000
_cell.length_b   1.000
_cell.length_c   1.000
_cell.angle_alpha   90.00
_cell.angle_beta   90.00
_cell.angle_gamma   90.00
#
_symmetry.space_group_name_H-M   'P 1'
#
loop_
_entity.id
_entity.type
_entity.pdbx_description
1 polymer ?
#
loop_
_entity_poly.entity_id
_entity_poly.type
_entity_poly.pdbx_seq_one_letter_code
_entity_poly.pdbx_strand_id
1 'polypeptide(L)'
;MKLSLIFLTTLAGLVLASHRYSHVDSYKRFSALERRSRYLQEYQPFKREDYTCGPGRPCHNGACCGESGNCGYGPTYCGKGCISNCNSHAECGQFSDPPNVKCPLNTCCSEFGFCGTTKEFCTGKCQSNCVEHPKPPAGSGDPLSKVIGYYEAWSDRSKCHQTSARDLPADALTHLNYAFAYVDPNSFEITTMDSATPARIFQEVADLKKTNPSLQIFVSLGGWTFSDNGTATQPVFGNIARSSAYRQKFAINVLKFLNTYGYDGVDIDWEYPGAPDRGGQPDDVVTYPLLLQTLRQSFDASGQELGITFTAPSSYWYLRWFDLPQLVKWADWINLMSYDLHGVWDSTNPIGSKVQGHTNLTEIQLAAELFWRAKIPPSKIAVGFGFYGRAFTLADPSCTTPGCLFSSGAKPGVCTGTSGYLAYYEVQDILSKNKDLKPIYDKDAAVKYMTFDKDQWISYDDADTFADKISWAKKVGFSGSLIWASDLDDYDFTAHRALTGRKSIGSLQNKKSTAKAAEVAATFGNNCYYEENEHTRMCETGYIQMGRDGAGKCSDSEDTQCGNIICCPKSSGLRDCTWRGSGGDCNGQCHGGEVKVTGSSWGGWPGESSGNKRCSRGGKAFCCRADKFEKLLDGCRWTNFNGACHPDEKKAAYAFSDKDGEGQAYCCKANRPMPVSNCHWVGQGDCADNTCSKTEITLTTSSKGGTFDSCNWWRQKSLCCTPNGDALVEEYKCDDNPCEEEGYCEDDLGPVVSGWSKRSIADSYASDENDHNFNELDGRAGRPRPGLPRTQELQMIAKTLIWDSAPYPTGDKRAWLFRLGGGLAEMALKGAFMKDNLQCRNIILSFHKIADLASKGLQAEHFFEIQIIKQFLETAITGILPNVPLSGVSVTPVLTAAKLVEDKLYDGWSKIYPSSANLPPIVANVQGLTGVPSNWVPPANTPAGRIMSAIGDWGNMKNLLLVQDRINWIKGKLFSLKNPISEKTLRTSIKKALGGKVTEAQHISSMLQNVFAVFSYMNDAYSEITERESLQQLTAEIGYMDSYIPELKGIKAIWLEFVPAMRTAVSNKAVSFITMAHGTIFDEIPAAVAAGVPHLEQLRDDVNFFLNNVDKLKWQPGNTRD
;
A
#
# COMPACT_ATOMS: atom_id res chain seq x y z
N MET A 1 -54.15 -18.82 29.87
CA MET A 1 -54.49 -19.96 30.76
C MET A 1 -53.92 -21.23 30.15
N LYS A 2 -53.23 -22.06 30.96
CA LYS A 2 -52.81 -23.47 30.76
C LYS A 2 -52.16 -23.83 29.39
N LEU A 3 -50.87 -24.15 29.37
CA LEU A 3 -50.24 -25.45 29.71
C LEU A 3 -50.71 -26.60 28.79
N SER A 4 -49.88 -27.42 28.12
CA SER A 4 -48.49 -27.93 28.26
C SER A 4 -48.47 -29.43 28.54
N LEU A 5 -47.34 -30.07 28.15
CA LEU A 5 -46.82 -31.39 28.60
C LEU A 5 -47.60 -32.63 28.10
N ILE A 6 -47.01 -33.82 27.89
CA ILE A 6 -45.62 -34.35 27.95
C ILE A 6 -45.44 -35.26 26.67
N PHE A 7 -44.28 -35.68 26.13
CA PHE A 7 -43.19 -36.54 26.66
C PHE A 7 -41.91 -36.45 25.81
N LEU A 8 -40.76 -36.67 26.44
CA LEU A 8 -39.40 -36.67 25.86
C LEU A 8 -38.67 -37.94 26.33
N THR A 9 -37.57 -38.31 25.65
CA THR A 9 -36.63 -39.42 25.93
C THR A 9 -37.15 -40.85 25.62
N THR A 10 -36.34 -41.82 25.16
CA THR A 10 -34.85 -41.90 25.15
C THR A 10 -34.31 -42.74 23.98
N LEU A 11 -33.10 -42.41 23.50
CA LEU A 11 -32.27 -43.24 22.59
C LEU A 11 -31.69 -44.48 23.32
N ALA A 12 -31.36 -45.55 22.58
CA ALA A 12 -29.97 -46.03 22.34
C ALA A 12 -29.90 -47.52 21.89
N GLY A 13 -28.86 -47.86 21.09
CA GLY A 13 -28.50 -49.25 20.71
C GLY A 13 -28.74 -49.56 19.23
N LEU A 14 -27.84 -49.20 18.29
CA LEU A 14 -26.66 -49.97 17.84
C LEU A 14 -26.96 -51.39 17.32
N VAL A 15 -26.39 -51.89 16.20
CA VAL A 15 -25.66 -51.34 15.04
C VAL A 15 -25.43 -52.52 14.04
N LEU A 16 -25.02 -52.25 12.78
CA LEU A 16 -24.79 -53.22 11.67
C LEU A 16 -26.09 -53.77 11.01
N ALA A 17 -26.44 -53.58 9.73
CA ALA A 17 -25.76 -53.51 8.43
C ALA A 17 -25.90 -54.81 7.60
N SER A 18 -26.71 -54.77 6.52
CA SER A 18 -26.26 -55.14 5.15
C SER A 18 -27.37 -55.10 4.07
N HIS A 19 -27.05 -54.51 2.91
CA HIS A 19 -27.56 -54.81 1.55
C HIS A 19 -29.00 -54.42 1.07
N ARG A 20 -29.09 -53.21 0.47
CA ARG A 20 -29.28 -52.92 -0.99
C ARG A 20 -30.54 -53.37 -1.80
N TYR A 21 -31.18 -52.34 -2.42
CA TYR A 21 -31.63 -52.18 -3.84
C TYR A 21 -33.12 -52.23 -4.32
N SER A 22 -33.42 -51.30 -5.26
CA SER A 22 -34.53 -51.20 -6.27
C SER A 22 -35.99 -50.99 -5.79
N HIS A 23 -36.66 -49.87 -6.11
CA HIS A 23 -37.44 -49.55 -7.36
C HIS A 23 -38.70 -50.42 -7.53
N VAL A 24 -39.91 -49.92 -7.85
CA VAL A 24 -40.33 -48.83 -8.78
C VAL A 24 -41.59 -48.13 -8.26
N ASP A 25 -41.79 -46.84 -8.57
CA ASP A 25 -43.15 -46.27 -8.65
C ASP A 25 -43.23 -45.11 -9.66
N SER A 26 -44.29 -45.05 -10.47
CA SER A 26 -44.45 -44.10 -11.59
C SER A 26 -45.92 -43.94 -12.00
N TYR A 27 -46.29 -42.80 -12.60
CA TYR A 27 -47.67 -42.36 -12.97
C TYR A 27 -48.53 -41.72 -11.86
N LYS A 28 -48.08 -40.55 -11.35
CA LYS A 28 -49.00 -39.48 -10.87
C LYS A 28 -48.40 -38.05 -10.90
N ARG A 29 -47.52 -37.75 -11.86
CA ARG A 29 -46.89 -36.41 -12.05
C ARG A 29 -46.92 -35.94 -13.51
N PHE A 30 -48.11 -35.77 -14.10
CA PHE A 30 -48.28 -35.14 -15.42
C PHE A 30 -49.53 -34.22 -15.44
N SER A 31 -49.48 -33.13 -14.66
CA SER A 31 -50.48 -32.04 -14.73
C SER A 31 -49.96 -30.67 -14.21
N ALA A 32 -48.64 -30.55 -13.99
CA ALA A 32 -47.98 -29.33 -13.53
C ALA A 32 -47.16 -28.63 -14.63
N LEU A 33 -46.62 -29.39 -15.59
CA LEU A 33 -45.81 -28.86 -16.70
C LEU A 33 -46.64 -28.03 -17.70
N GLU A 34 -47.86 -28.45 -18.04
CA GLU A 34 -48.73 -27.73 -18.99
C GLU A 34 -49.32 -26.41 -18.44
N ARG A 35 -49.25 -26.18 -17.12
CA ARG A 35 -49.56 -24.86 -16.54
C ARG A 35 -48.36 -23.91 -16.60
N ARG A 36 -47.13 -24.43 -16.63
CA ARG A 36 -45.91 -23.61 -16.76
C ARG A 36 -45.71 -23.05 -18.18
N SER A 37 -46.25 -23.67 -19.23
CA SER A 37 -46.14 -23.12 -20.60
C SER A 37 -47.05 -21.91 -20.86
N ARG A 38 -48.11 -21.70 -20.07
CA ARG A 38 -49.02 -20.55 -20.26
C ARG A 38 -48.51 -19.25 -19.65
N TYR A 39 -47.78 -19.31 -18.53
CA TYR A 39 -47.17 -18.11 -17.93
C TYR A 39 -45.99 -17.54 -18.74
N LEU A 40 -45.41 -18.32 -19.66
CA LEU A 40 -44.42 -17.85 -20.63
C LEU A 40 -45.03 -17.36 -21.96
N GLN A 41 -46.36 -17.44 -22.14
CA GLN A 41 -47.05 -17.05 -23.36
C GLN A 41 -47.77 -15.69 -23.30
N GLU A 42 -47.82 -15.03 -22.14
CA GLU A 42 -48.34 -13.66 -21.99
C GLU A 42 -47.25 -12.59 -21.81
N TYR A 43 -46.00 -12.90 -22.20
CA TYR A 43 -45.13 -11.84 -22.71
C TYR A 43 -45.79 -11.26 -23.96
N GLN A 44 -46.44 -10.09 -23.80
CA GLN A 44 -46.84 -9.21 -24.91
C GLN A 44 -45.75 -9.25 -25.98
N PRO A 45 -46.11 -9.54 -27.24
CA PRO A 45 -45.13 -9.92 -28.23
C PRO A 45 -44.05 -8.86 -28.29
N PHE A 46 -42.80 -9.30 -28.13
CA PHE A 46 -41.64 -8.49 -28.49
C PHE A 46 -42.00 -7.75 -29.79
N LYS A 47 -41.69 -6.45 -29.85
CA LYS A 47 -41.46 -5.85 -31.16
C LYS A 47 -40.32 -6.66 -31.77
N ARG A 48 -40.67 -7.72 -32.50
CA ARG A 48 -39.77 -8.37 -33.42
C ARG A 48 -39.21 -7.22 -34.24
N GLU A 49 -37.89 -7.12 -34.29
CA GLU A 49 -37.31 -6.40 -35.41
C GLU A 49 -37.99 -6.96 -36.65
N ASP A 50 -38.61 -6.06 -37.39
CA ASP A 50 -39.40 -6.43 -38.53
C ASP A 50 -38.42 -6.91 -39.58
N TYR A 51 -38.19 -8.23 -39.60
CA TYR A 51 -37.34 -8.95 -40.55
C TYR A 51 -37.87 -8.87 -41.98
N THR A 52 -38.83 -7.97 -42.26
CA THR A 52 -39.17 -7.58 -43.62
C THR A 52 -38.27 -6.46 -44.14
N CYS A 53 -38.18 -6.39 -45.46
CA CYS A 53 -37.33 -5.48 -46.19
C CYS A 53 -37.93 -5.20 -47.57
N GLY A 54 -37.37 -4.23 -48.28
CA GLY A 54 -37.82 -3.92 -49.63
C GLY A 54 -37.04 -2.77 -50.27
N PRO A 55 -37.49 -2.26 -51.42
CA PRO A 55 -36.86 -1.13 -52.08
C PRO A 55 -36.75 0.08 -51.15
N GLY A 56 -35.53 0.54 -50.87
CA GLY A 56 -35.25 1.63 -49.94
C GLY A 56 -35.29 1.27 -48.44
N ARG A 57 -35.59 0.02 -48.08
CA ARG A 57 -35.61 -0.49 -46.70
C ARG A 57 -34.76 -1.78 -46.60
N PRO A 58 -33.43 -1.66 -46.46
CA PRO A 58 -32.56 -2.82 -46.28
C PRO A 58 -32.80 -3.48 -44.91
N CYS A 59 -32.34 -4.73 -44.78
CA CYS A 59 -32.39 -5.47 -43.52
C CYS A 59 -31.55 -4.80 -42.44
N HIS A 60 -32.14 -4.57 -41.27
CA HIS A 60 -31.49 -3.88 -40.15
C HIS A 60 -30.22 -4.58 -39.67
N ASN A 61 -30.25 -5.92 -39.62
CA ASN A 61 -29.12 -6.78 -39.24
C ASN A 61 -28.09 -7.01 -40.37
N GLY A 62 -28.18 -6.28 -41.49
CA GLY A 62 -27.25 -6.44 -42.62
C GLY A 62 -27.43 -7.74 -43.45
N ALA A 63 -28.41 -8.58 -43.14
CA ALA A 63 -28.72 -9.78 -43.91
C ALA A 63 -29.23 -9.44 -45.33
N CYS A 64 -29.25 -10.42 -46.23
CA CYS A 64 -29.77 -10.25 -47.59
C CYS A 64 -31.28 -10.02 -47.56
N CYS A 65 -31.75 -9.05 -48.35
CA CYS A 65 -33.18 -8.84 -48.56
C CYS A 65 -33.65 -9.67 -49.76
N GLY A 66 -34.35 -10.77 -49.51
CA GLY A 66 -34.88 -11.63 -50.57
C GLY A 66 -36.13 -11.06 -51.26
N GLU A 67 -36.46 -11.58 -52.44
CA GLU A 67 -37.64 -11.18 -53.24
C GLU A 67 -38.97 -11.31 -52.48
N SER A 68 -39.04 -12.22 -51.49
CA SER A 68 -40.19 -12.36 -50.59
C SER A 68 -40.41 -11.18 -49.64
N GLY A 69 -39.53 -10.17 -49.66
CA GLY A 69 -39.54 -9.04 -48.74
C GLY A 69 -39.13 -9.43 -47.32
N ASN A 70 -38.33 -10.50 -47.15
CA ASN A 70 -37.82 -10.96 -45.85
C ASN A 70 -36.28 -11.02 -45.83
N CYS A 71 -35.71 -10.88 -44.64
CA CYS A 71 -34.29 -10.88 -44.35
C CYS A 71 -33.76 -12.29 -44.03
N GLY A 72 -32.63 -12.66 -44.62
CA GLY A 72 -31.98 -13.94 -44.35
C GLY A 72 -30.65 -14.12 -45.10
N TYR A 73 -30.11 -15.33 -45.07
CA TYR A 73 -28.85 -15.68 -45.72
C TYR A 73 -28.98 -16.89 -46.65
N GLY A 74 -27.98 -17.08 -47.52
CA GLY A 74 -27.93 -18.18 -48.47
C GLY A 74 -28.81 -17.96 -49.72
N PRO A 75 -28.89 -18.94 -50.63
CA PRO A 75 -29.43 -18.76 -51.98
C PRO A 75 -30.87 -18.24 -52.06
N THR A 76 -31.71 -18.52 -51.05
CA THR A 76 -33.10 -18.07 -50.97
C THR A 76 -33.25 -16.56 -50.77
N TYR A 77 -32.29 -15.92 -50.12
CA TYR A 77 -32.35 -14.49 -49.74
C TYR A 77 -31.30 -13.65 -50.46
N CYS A 78 -30.10 -14.20 -50.66
CA CYS A 78 -28.97 -13.55 -51.34
C CYS A 78 -28.90 -13.83 -52.84
N GLY A 79 -29.71 -14.77 -53.34
CA GLY A 79 -29.69 -15.20 -54.74
C GLY A 79 -30.42 -14.27 -55.70
N LYS A 80 -30.85 -14.84 -56.83
CA LYS A 80 -31.61 -14.13 -57.86
C LYS A 80 -32.90 -13.54 -57.25
N GLY A 81 -33.13 -12.25 -57.47
CA GLY A 81 -34.27 -11.52 -56.91
C GLY A 81 -33.96 -10.77 -55.59
N CYS A 82 -32.74 -10.86 -55.08
CA CYS A 82 -32.31 -10.07 -53.92
C CYS A 82 -32.35 -8.55 -54.20
N ILE A 83 -32.85 -7.78 -53.23
CA ILE A 83 -33.14 -6.34 -53.33
C ILE A 83 -32.02 -5.49 -52.71
N SER A 84 -31.36 -5.97 -51.66
CA SER A 84 -30.26 -5.28 -50.97
C SER A 84 -29.40 -6.26 -50.18
N ASN A 85 -28.14 -5.89 -49.89
CA ASN A 85 -27.19 -6.69 -49.11
C ASN A 85 -26.90 -8.08 -49.71
N CYS A 86 -26.96 -8.22 -51.04
CA CYS A 86 -26.98 -9.54 -51.71
C CYS A 86 -25.68 -10.34 -51.64
N ASN A 87 -24.58 -9.72 -51.17
CA ASN A 87 -23.31 -10.38 -50.93
C ASN A 87 -23.08 -10.63 -49.42
N SER A 88 -24.10 -10.49 -48.56
CA SER A 88 -23.96 -10.76 -47.13
C SER A 88 -23.92 -12.27 -46.85
N HIS A 89 -22.94 -12.67 -46.04
CA HIS A 89 -22.74 -14.04 -45.61
C HIS A 89 -23.35 -14.27 -44.22
N ALA A 90 -23.72 -15.52 -43.93
CA ALA A 90 -24.26 -15.90 -42.63
C ALA A 90 -23.18 -15.82 -41.53
N GLU A 91 -23.61 -15.63 -40.27
CA GLU A 91 -22.72 -15.68 -39.10
C GLU A 91 -22.11 -17.08 -38.91
N CYS A 92 -22.84 -18.12 -39.31
CA CYS A 92 -22.42 -19.51 -39.15
C CYS A 92 -22.98 -20.47 -40.22
N GLY A 93 -22.42 -21.67 -40.24
CA GLY A 93 -22.95 -22.80 -41.03
C GLY A 93 -22.61 -22.73 -42.52
N GLN A 94 -23.32 -23.49 -43.33
CA GLN A 94 -22.99 -23.70 -44.75
C GLN A 94 -23.01 -22.42 -45.63
N PHE A 95 -23.57 -21.32 -45.13
CA PHE A 95 -23.70 -20.03 -45.83
C PHE A 95 -22.80 -18.91 -45.26
N SER A 96 -21.93 -19.21 -44.30
CA SER A 96 -20.88 -18.28 -43.86
C SER A 96 -19.75 -18.18 -44.88
N ASP A 97 -18.88 -17.18 -44.74
CA ASP A 97 -17.59 -17.11 -45.44
C ASP A 97 -16.43 -17.02 -44.43
N PRO A 98 -15.51 -18.01 -44.38
CA PRO A 98 -15.53 -19.27 -45.12
C PRO A 98 -16.74 -20.16 -44.73
N PRO A 99 -17.15 -21.14 -45.57
CA PRO A 99 -18.28 -22.01 -45.25
C PRO A 99 -18.05 -22.89 -44.01
N ASN A 100 -19.13 -23.09 -43.24
CA ASN A 100 -19.18 -23.89 -42.01
C ASN A 100 -18.42 -23.30 -40.81
N VAL A 101 -18.34 -21.97 -40.71
CA VAL A 101 -17.94 -21.29 -39.48
C VAL A 101 -18.90 -21.66 -38.35
N LYS A 102 -18.35 -21.88 -37.15
CA LYS A 102 -19.13 -22.12 -35.94
C LYS A 102 -19.41 -20.81 -35.23
N CYS A 103 -20.54 -20.76 -34.54
CA CYS A 103 -20.88 -19.64 -33.69
C CYS A 103 -19.85 -19.40 -32.57
N PRO A 104 -19.60 -18.14 -32.19
CA PRO A 104 -18.86 -17.78 -30.99
C PRO A 104 -19.38 -18.54 -29.75
N LEU A 105 -18.46 -18.86 -28.83
CA LEU A 105 -18.71 -19.67 -27.62
C LEU A 105 -19.33 -21.06 -27.88
N ASN A 106 -19.40 -21.54 -29.12
CA ASN A 106 -20.16 -22.73 -29.52
C ASN A 106 -21.67 -22.65 -29.18
N THR A 107 -22.30 -21.48 -29.37
CA THR A 107 -23.76 -21.39 -29.42
C THR A 107 -24.33 -22.12 -30.66
N CYS A 108 -25.65 -22.32 -30.69
CA CYS A 108 -26.31 -23.10 -31.72
C CYS A 108 -26.37 -22.32 -33.03
N CYS A 109 -25.97 -22.97 -34.13
CA CYS A 109 -26.14 -22.41 -35.46
C CYS A 109 -27.49 -22.84 -36.05
N SER A 110 -28.42 -21.90 -36.21
CA SER A 110 -29.75 -22.16 -36.77
C SER A 110 -29.71 -22.64 -38.24
N GLU A 111 -30.85 -23.17 -38.74
CA GLU A 111 -31.00 -23.54 -40.17
C GLU A 111 -30.61 -22.40 -41.13
N PHE A 112 -30.86 -21.15 -40.73
CA PHE A 112 -30.65 -19.95 -41.54
C PHE A 112 -29.28 -19.28 -41.31
N GLY A 113 -28.42 -19.87 -40.46
CA GLY A 113 -27.04 -19.39 -40.26
C GLY A 113 -26.89 -18.21 -39.29
N PHE A 114 -27.87 -17.99 -38.42
CA PHE A 114 -27.76 -17.10 -37.25
C PHE A 114 -27.35 -17.90 -36.01
N CYS A 115 -26.61 -17.28 -35.09
CA CYS A 115 -26.21 -17.86 -33.82
C CYS A 115 -27.16 -17.51 -32.66
N GLY A 116 -27.41 -18.47 -31.77
CA GLY A 116 -28.24 -18.24 -30.59
C GLY A 116 -28.29 -19.44 -29.63
N THR A 117 -29.00 -19.26 -28.51
CA THR A 117 -29.09 -20.24 -27.41
C THR A 117 -30.49 -20.80 -27.19
N THR A 118 -31.53 -20.19 -27.77
CA THR A 118 -32.92 -20.62 -27.59
C THR A 118 -33.30 -21.76 -28.53
N LYS A 119 -34.45 -22.40 -28.25
CA LYS A 119 -35.05 -23.48 -29.04
C LYS A 119 -35.05 -23.23 -30.55
N GLU A 120 -35.34 -22.01 -30.98
CA GLU A 120 -35.41 -21.59 -32.39
C GLU A 120 -34.07 -21.77 -33.13
N PHE A 121 -32.95 -21.68 -32.41
CA PHE A 121 -31.60 -21.86 -32.95
C PHE A 121 -31.08 -23.28 -32.75
N CYS A 122 -31.47 -23.92 -31.64
CA CYS A 122 -30.90 -25.21 -31.21
C CYS A 122 -31.68 -26.45 -31.67
N THR A 123 -32.86 -26.32 -32.26
CA THR A 123 -33.72 -27.45 -32.67
C THR A 123 -33.99 -27.48 -34.18
N GLY A 124 -34.70 -28.49 -34.68
CA GLY A 124 -35.01 -28.65 -36.10
C GLY A 124 -33.76 -28.96 -36.93
N LYS A 125 -33.54 -28.19 -38.01
CA LYS A 125 -32.37 -28.31 -38.90
C LYS A 125 -31.20 -27.41 -38.45
N CYS A 126 -30.98 -27.31 -37.15
CA CYS A 126 -29.78 -26.68 -36.61
C CYS A 126 -28.52 -27.34 -37.22
N GLN A 127 -27.55 -26.51 -37.60
CA GLN A 127 -26.38 -26.91 -38.39
C GLN A 127 -25.18 -27.32 -37.52
N SER A 128 -25.02 -26.73 -36.34
CA SER A 128 -23.95 -27.09 -35.40
C SER A 128 -24.28 -26.70 -33.94
N ASN A 129 -23.65 -27.41 -33.00
CA ASN A 129 -23.78 -27.20 -31.55
C ASN A 129 -25.24 -27.26 -31.01
N CYS A 130 -26.07 -28.10 -31.62
CA CYS A 130 -27.53 -28.18 -31.44
C CYS A 130 -27.97 -28.77 -30.08
N VAL A 131 -27.61 -28.10 -29.00
CA VAL A 131 -27.96 -28.45 -27.62
C VAL A 131 -28.48 -27.18 -26.95
N GLU A 132 -29.79 -27.15 -26.71
CA GLU A 132 -30.48 -26.01 -26.10
C GLU A 132 -29.92 -25.73 -24.69
N HIS A 133 -29.96 -26.71 -23.80
CA HIS A 133 -29.39 -26.61 -22.45
C HIS A 133 -28.22 -27.58 -22.26
N PRO A 134 -26.96 -27.14 -22.50
CA PRO A 134 -25.79 -27.96 -22.23
C PRO A 134 -25.68 -28.25 -20.74
N LYS A 135 -25.19 -29.44 -20.39
CA LYS A 135 -24.89 -29.77 -18.99
C LYS A 135 -23.50 -29.25 -18.61
N PRO A 136 -23.27 -28.86 -17.35
CA PRO A 136 -21.92 -28.56 -16.87
C PRO A 136 -20.97 -29.73 -17.13
N PRO A 137 -19.74 -29.48 -17.61
CA PRO A 137 -18.65 -30.45 -17.54
C PRO A 137 -18.45 -30.92 -16.09
N ALA A 138 -17.86 -32.10 -15.90
CA ALA A 138 -17.66 -32.66 -14.57
C ALA A 138 -16.88 -31.66 -13.67
N GLY A 139 -17.50 -31.28 -12.56
CA GLY A 139 -16.97 -30.36 -11.56
C GLY A 139 -17.18 -30.91 -10.15
N SER A 140 -16.22 -30.66 -9.28
CA SER A 140 -16.23 -31.11 -7.88
C SER A 140 -15.67 -30.04 -6.93
N GLY A 141 -15.73 -28.77 -7.34
CA GLY A 141 -15.31 -27.65 -6.49
C GLY A 141 -16.34 -27.32 -5.41
N ASP A 142 -15.89 -26.58 -4.40
CA ASP A 142 -16.78 -25.87 -3.46
C ASP A 142 -16.68 -24.36 -3.73
N PRO A 143 -17.78 -23.63 -4.01
CA PRO A 143 -17.77 -22.18 -4.15
C PRO A 143 -17.30 -21.45 -2.89
N LEU A 144 -17.24 -22.10 -1.72
CA LEU A 144 -16.68 -21.52 -0.49
C LEU A 144 -15.21 -21.88 -0.25
N SER A 145 -14.57 -22.69 -1.11
CA SER A 145 -13.13 -23.00 -0.98
C SER A 145 -12.24 -21.81 -1.36
N LYS A 146 -12.72 -20.93 -2.24
CA LYS A 146 -12.11 -19.63 -2.56
C LYS A 146 -13.18 -18.54 -2.48
N VAL A 147 -13.19 -17.80 -1.38
CA VAL A 147 -13.98 -16.57 -1.23
C VAL A 147 -13.07 -15.39 -1.56
N ILE A 148 -13.40 -14.66 -2.63
CA ILE A 148 -12.62 -13.58 -3.24
C ILE A 148 -13.36 -12.27 -3.01
N GLY A 149 -12.82 -11.41 -2.15
CA GLY A 149 -13.36 -10.06 -1.98
C GLY A 149 -12.74 -9.11 -2.99
N TYR A 150 -13.53 -8.29 -3.68
CA TYR A 150 -13.01 -7.06 -4.29
C TYR A 150 -13.09 -5.94 -3.26
N TYR A 151 -12.08 -5.07 -3.24
CA TYR A 151 -12.06 -3.86 -2.41
C TYR A 151 -11.94 -2.63 -3.29
N GLU A 152 -12.97 -1.79 -3.25
CA GLU A 152 -13.03 -0.52 -3.97
C GLU A 152 -12.03 0.48 -3.34
N ALA A 153 -10.94 0.77 -4.04
CA ALA A 153 -9.89 1.70 -3.61
C ALA A 153 -10.40 3.13 -3.37
N TRP A 154 -11.60 3.46 -3.88
CA TRP A 154 -12.29 4.71 -3.61
C TRP A 154 -13.10 4.73 -2.31
N SER A 155 -13.37 3.58 -1.70
CA SER A 155 -13.99 3.47 -0.37
C SER A 155 -13.15 4.16 0.71
N ASP A 156 -11.82 4.06 0.63
CA ASP A 156 -10.86 4.77 1.52
C ASP A 156 -11.06 6.29 1.55
N ARG A 157 -11.54 6.89 0.45
CA ARG A 157 -11.81 8.34 0.33
C ARG A 157 -13.29 8.70 0.43
N SER A 158 -14.17 7.73 0.72
CA SER A 158 -15.59 8.02 0.94
C SER A 158 -15.78 8.89 2.18
N LYS A 159 -16.79 9.76 2.15
CA LYS A 159 -17.21 10.57 3.31
C LYS A 159 -18.34 9.93 4.12
N CYS A 160 -18.91 8.85 3.60
CA CYS A 160 -20.13 8.22 4.10
C CYS A 160 -19.95 6.71 3.93
N HIS A 161 -20.01 5.96 5.03
CA HIS A 161 -19.55 4.56 5.06
C HIS A 161 -18.10 4.40 4.53
N GLN A 162 -17.17 5.18 5.10
CA GLN A 162 -15.74 5.03 4.79
C GLN A 162 -15.24 3.70 5.34
N THR A 163 -14.80 2.80 4.46
CA THR A 163 -14.22 1.51 4.81
C THR A 163 -12.79 1.49 4.29
N SER A 164 -11.80 1.49 5.18
CA SER A 164 -10.40 1.33 4.76
C SER A 164 -10.08 -0.13 4.52
N ALA A 165 -8.98 -0.42 3.81
CA ALA A 165 -8.49 -1.78 3.61
C ALA A 165 -8.32 -2.55 4.93
N ARG A 166 -7.94 -1.85 6.01
CA ARG A 166 -7.75 -2.42 7.35
C ARG A 166 -9.05 -2.73 8.11
N ASP A 167 -10.19 -2.25 7.64
CA ASP A 167 -11.49 -2.49 8.25
C ASP A 167 -12.23 -3.68 7.62
N LEU A 168 -11.76 -4.16 6.47
CA LEU A 168 -12.33 -5.31 5.78
C LEU A 168 -12.32 -6.59 6.65
N PRO A 169 -13.31 -7.49 6.48
CA PRO A 169 -13.37 -8.77 7.18
C PRO A 169 -12.40 -9.79 6.58
N ALA A 170 -11.09 -9.50 6.61
CA ALA A 170 -10.03 -10.29 5.98
C ALA A 170 -10.00 -11.77 6.41
N ASP A 171 -10.55 -12.11 7.59
CA ASP A 171 -10.76 -13.49 8.04
C ASP A 171 -11.80 -14.26 7.21
N ALA A 172 -12.85 -13.57 6.74
CA ALA A 172 -13.94 -14.16 5.97
C ALA A 172 -13.52 -14.49 4.53
N LEU A 173 -12.48 -13.83 4.05
CA LEU A 173 -11.91 -13.94 2.73
C LEU A 173 -10.77 -14.96 2.70
N THR A 174 -10.54 -15.51 1.51
CA THR A 174 -9.35 -16.32 1.17
C THR A 174 -8.44 -15.58 0.20
N HIS A 175 -9.04 -14.74 -0.64
CA HIS A 175 -8.38 -13.88 -1.61
C HIS A 175 -8.96 -12.47 -1.49
N LEU A 176 -8.14 -11.45 -1.75
CA LEU A 176 -8.55 -10.05 -1.80
C LEU A 176 -7.99 -9.39 -3.06
N ASN A 177 -8.87 -8.87 -3.90
CA ASN A 177 -8.56 -8.14 -5.12
C ASN A 177 -8.64 -6.64 -4.84
N TYR A 178 -7.51 -5.92 -4.98
CA TYR A 178 -7.48 -4.47 -4.92
C TYR A 178 -8.03 -3.88 -6.23
N ALA A 179 -9.18 -3.19 -6.15
CA ALA A 179 -9.93 -2.68 -7.30
C ALA A 179 -10.02 -1.14 -7.27
N PHE A 180 -9.32 -0.39 -8.11
CA PHE A 180 -8.41 -0.81 -9.18
C PHE A 180 -7.08 -0.08 -9.09
N ALA A 181 -6.04 -0.76 -9.54
CA ALA A 181 -4.86 -0.08 -10.06
C ALA A 181 -5.02 0.09 -11.58
N TYR A 182 -4.50 1.18 -12.12
CA TYR A 182 -4.52 1.46 -13.55
C TYR A 182 -3.16 1.18 -14.17
N VAL A 183 -3.15 1.09 -15.50
CA VAL A 183 -1.94 0.93 -16.31
C VAL A 183 -1.69 2.25 -17.03
N ASP A 184 -0.52 2.88 -16.79
CA ASP A 184 -0.18 4.12 -17.49
C ASP A 184 -0.11 3.89 -19.02
N PRO A 185 -0.79 4.71 -19.85
CA PRO A 185 -0.84 4.48 -21.29
C PRO A 185 0.50 4.53 -22.04
N ASN A 186 1.56 5.11 -21.46
CA ASN A 186 2.86 5.33 -22.09
C ASN A 186 3.96 4.41 -21.51
N SER A 187 4.05 4.34 -20.17
CA SER A 187 5.03 3.51 -19.49
C SER A 187 4.58 2.06 -19.34
N PHE A 188 3.26 1.80 -19.34
CA PHE A 188 2.63 0.56 -18.89
C PHE A 188 2.99 0.18 -17.45
N GLU A 189 3.42 1.13 -16.62
CA GLU A 189 3.61 0.90 -15.19
C GLU A 189 2.26 0.90 -14.48
N ILE A 190 2.20 0.15 -13.37
CA ILE A 190 1.00 0.04 -12.54
C ILE A 190 0.96 1.26 -11.63
N THR A 191 -0.17 1.97 -11.65
CA THR A 191 -0.39 3.24 -10.95
C THR A 191 -1.75 3.24 -10.25
N THR A 192 -2.04 4.26 -9.45
CA THR A 192 -3.36 4.46 -8.85
C THR A 192 -4.39 4.81 -9.94
N MET A 193 -5.66 4.44 -9.74
CA MET A 193 -6.73 4.72 -10.72
C MET A 193 -6.90 6.21 -11.07
N ASP A 194 -6.60 7.09 -10.11
CA ASP A 194 -6.60 8.53 -10.26
C ASP A 194 -5.62 9.16 -9.25
N SER A 195 -5.45 10.48 -9.32
CA SER A 195 -4.58 11.26 -8.43
C SER A 195 -5.19 11.53 -7.04
N ALA A 196 -6.47 11.23 -6.83
CA ALA A 196 -7.15 11.33 -5.54
C ALA A 196 -7.02 10.04 -4.72
N THR A 197 -6.70 8.92 -5.36
CA THR A 197 -6.47 7.59 -4.78
C THR A 197 -5.06 7.52 -4.19
N PRO A 198 -4.89 7.41 -2.87
CA PRO A 198 -3.57 7.37 -2.24
C PRO A 198 -2.80 6.08 -2.53
N ALA A 199 -1.59 6.19 -3.08
CA ALA A 199 -0.72 5.03 -3.35
C ALA A 199 -0.33 4.22 -2.10
N ARG A 200 -0.50 4.78 -0.89
CA ARG A 200 -0.30 4.03 0.37
C ARG A 200 -1.19 2.79 0.45
N ILE A 201 -2.39 2.80 -0.15
CA ILE A 201 -3.39 1.73 0.00
C ILE A 201 -2.86 0.40 -0.54
N PHE A 202 -1.96 0.42 -1.54
CA PHE A 202 -1.25 -0.78 -2.00
C PHE A 202 -0.55 -1.50 -0.83
N GLN A 203 0.16 -0.75 0.03
CA GLN A 203 0.80 -1.31 1.21
C GLN A 203 -0.20 -1.63 2.34
N GLU A 204 -1.25 -0.83 2.51
CA GLU A 204 -2.26 -1.08 3.55
C GLU A 204 -3.08 -2.36 3.30
N VAL A 205 -3.28 -2.72 2.02
CA VAL A 205 -3.85 -3.99 1.59
C VAL A 205 -2.85 -5.13 1.81
N ALA A 206 -1.61 -5.01 1.31
CA ALA A 206 -0.56 -6.01 1.54
C ALA A 206 -0.38 -6.35 3.03
N ASP A 207 -0.45 -5.34 3.89
CA ASP A 207 -0.31 -5.45 5.34
C ASP A 207 -1.38 -6.35 6.00
N LEU A 208 -2.52 -6.62 5.34
CA LEU A 208 -3.51 -7.58 5.85
C LEU A 208 -2.91 -8.98 6.02
N LYS A 209 -1.92 -9.37 5.19
CA LYS A 209 -1.18 -10.65 5.32
C LYS A 209 -0.42 -10.76 6.63
N LYS A 210 -0.10 -9.65 7.31
CA LYS A 210 0.48 -9.67 8.67
C LYS A 210 -0.51 -10.22 9.71
N THR A 211 -1.82 -10.08 9.46
CA THR A 211 -2.90 -10.53 10.36
C THR A 211 -3.60 -11.81 9.89
N ASN A 212 -3.64 -12.06 8.58
CA ASN A 212 -4.08 -13.31 7.96
C ASN A 212 -3.01 -13.77 6.94
N PRO A 213 -1.95 -14.49 7.37
CA PRO A 213 -0.88 -14.94 6.47
C PRO A 213 -1.32 -15.89 5.35
N SER A 214 -2.52 -16.47 5.46
CA SER A 214 -3.16 -17.29 4.42
C SER A 214 -4.00 -16.51 3.41
N LEU A 215 -4.17 -15.19 3.58
CA LEU A 215 -4.85 -14.35 2.60
C LEU A 215 -3.97 -14.16 1.37
N GLN A 216 -4.47 -14.52 0.19
CA GLN A 216 -3.82 -14.18 -1.07
C GLN A 216 -4.31 -12.82 -1.58
N ILE A 217 -3.41 -11.96 -2.04
CA ILE A 217 -3.70 -10.59 -2.45
C ILE A 217 -3.38 -10.41 -3.93
N PHE A 218 -4.39 -9.98 -4.69
CA PHE A 218 -4.30 -9.76 -6.13
C PHE A 218 -4.49 -8.26 -6.42
N VAL A 219 -3.83 -7.77 -7.47
CA VAL A 219 -4.10 -6.44 -8.02
C VAL A 219 -5.03 -6.58 -9.22
N SER A 220 -6.22 -5.99 -9.15
CA SER A 220 -7.11 -5.89 -10.31
C SER A 220 -6.74 -4.68 -11.14
N LEU A 221 -6.49 -4.94 -12.43
CA LEU A 221 -6.12 -3.96 -13.43
C LEU A 221 -7.27 -3.79 -14.41
N GLY A 222 -7.79 -2.56 -14.52
CA GLY A 222 -8.86 -2.21 -15.47
C GLY A 222 -10.15 -1.74 -14.78
N GLY A 223 -11.25 -2.43 -15.07
CA GLY A 223 -12.60 -2.09 -14.66
C GLY A 223 -13.32 -1.14 -15.62
N TRP A 224 -14.59 -0.87 -15.32
CA TRP A 224 -15.50 -0.15 -16.21
C TRP A 224 -14.98 1.23 -16.63
N THR A 225 -14.61 2.08 -15.67
CA THR A 225 -14.14 3.45 -15.94
C THR A 225 -12.81 3.50 -16.68
N PHE A 226 -11.95 2.47 -16.53
CA PHE A 226 -10.69 2.37 -17.29
C PHE A 226 -10.96 2.20 -18.79
N SER A 227 -12.06 1.52 -19.13
CA SER A 227 -12.43 1.15 -20.49
C SER A 227 -13.43 2.12 -21.13
N ASP A 228 -13.67 3.30 -20.53
CA ASP A 228 -14.65 4.27 -21.01
C ASP A 228 -14.26 4.96 -22.33
N ASN A 229 -15.26 5.18 -23.19
CA ASN A 229 -15.08 5.69 -24.54
C ASN A 229 -14.40 7.07 -24.59
N GLY A 230 -13.35 7.19 -25.39
CA GLY A 230 -12.62 8.45 -25.59
C GLY A 230 -11.63 8.81 -24.48
N THR A 231 -11.40 7.92 -23.52
CA THR A 231 -10.36 8.08 -22.49
C THR A 231 -8.97 7.66 -23.01
N ALA A 232 -7.91 8.13 -22.35
CA ALA A 232 -6.53 7.72 -22.65
C ALA A 232 -6.24 6.25 -22.26
N THR A 233 -7.03 5.68 -21.35
CA THR A 233 -6.88 4.31 -20.82
C THR A 233 -7.59 3.27 -21.68
N GLN A 234 -8.69 3.63 -22.36
CA GLN A 234 -9.46 2.73 -23.22
C GLN A 234 -8.62 1.83 -24.16
N PRO A 235 -7.67 2.35 -24.96
CA PRO A 235 -6.93 1.51 -25.91
C PRO A 235 -5.80 0.68 -25.27
N VAL A 236 -5.51 0.86 -23.97
CA VAL A 236 -4.27 0.36 -23.35
C VAL A 236 -4.18 -1.17 -23.37
N PHE A 237 -5.24 -1.90 -22.99
CA PHE A 237 -5.22 -3.36 -23.06
C PHE A 237 -5.09 -3.89 -24.49
N GLY A 238 -5.80 -3.30 -25.46
CA GLY A 238 -5.69 -3.68 -26.87
C GLY A 238 -4.28 -3.41 -27.44
N ASN A 239 -3.68 -2.27 -27.10
CA ASN A 239 -2.30 -1.92 -27.50
C ASN A 239 -1.28 -2.89 -26.90
N ILE A 240 -1.40 -3.21 -25.61
CA ILE A 240 -0.54 -4.18 -24.93
C ILE A 240 -0.73 -5.57 -25.54
N ALA A 241 -1.97 -6.04 -25.67
CA ALA A 241 -2.29 -7.38 -26.16
C ALA A 241 -1.72 -7.65 -27.56
N ARG A 242 -1.84 -6.69 -28.49
CA ARG A 242 -1.42 -6.89 -29.90
C ARG A 242 0.11 -6.90 -30.08
N SER A 243 0.86 -6.10 -29.32
CA SER A 243 2.33 -5.96 -29.47
C SER A 243 3.13 -6.86 -28.53
N SER A 244 3.94 -7.79 -29.06
CA SER A 244 4.78 -8.68 -28.24
C SER A 244 5.75 -7.93 -27.31
N ALA A 245 6.33 -6.83 -27.79
CA ALA A 245 7.20 -5.97 -26.98
C ALA A 245 6.42 -5.29 -25.83
N TYR A 246 5.17 -4.92 -26.06
CA TYR A 246 4.33 -4.27 -25.04
C TYR A 246 3.80 -5.28 -24.03
N ARG A 247 3.40 -6.49 -24.46
CA ARG A 247 3.10 -7.62 -23.55
C ARG A 247 4.26 -7.90 -22.61
N GLN A 248 5.50 -7.97 -23.13
CA GLN A 248 6.68 -8.23 -22.30
C GLN A 248 6.99 -7.09 -21.33
N LYS A 249 6.93 -5.83 -21.79
CA LYS A 249 7.14 -4.64 -20.94
C LYS A 249 6.09 -4.57 -19.82
N PHE A 250 4.83 -4.81 -20.15
CA PHE A 250 3.74 -4.85 -19.18
C PHE A 250 3.92 -6.00 -18.17
N ALA A 251 4.27 -7.21 -18.61
CA ALA A 251 4.50 -8.33 -17.69
C ALA A 251 5.66 -8.08 -16.72
N ILE A 252 6.74 -7.41 -17.16
CA ILE A 252 7.83 -6.96 -16.29
C ILE A 252 7.34 -5.92 -15.27
N ASN A 253 6.51 -4.96 -15.69
CA ASN A 253 5.97 -3.93 -14.81
C ASN A 253 4.97 -4.49 -13.78
N VAL A 254 4.14 -5.46 -14.17
CA VAL A 254 3.27 -6.20 -13.24
C VAL A 254 4.15 -6.96 -12.23
N LEU A 255 5.13 -7.74 -12.67
CA LEU A 255 6.02 -8.48 -11.77
C LEU A 255 6.79 -7.53 -10.82
N LYS A 256 7.27 -6.38 -11.30
CA LYS A 256 7.87 -5.31 -10.49
C LYS A 256 6.88 -4.84 -9.40
N PHE A 257 5.63 -4.57 -9.75
CA PHE A 257 4.60 -4.16 -8.79
C PHE A 257 4.31 -5.24 -7.75
N LEU A 258 4.11 -6.50 -8.17
CA LEU A 258 3.85 -7.62 -7.26
C LEU A 258 5.00 -7.81 -6.25
N ASN A 259 6.24 -7.79 -6.74
CA ASN A 259 7.44 -7.85 -5.90
C ASN A 259 7.59 -6.65 -4.95
N THR A 260 7.15 -5.45 -5.36
CA THR A 260 7.29 -4.23 -4.54
C THR A 260 6.38 -4.28 -3.32
N TYR A 261 5.16 -4.80 -3.46
CA TYR A 261 4.14 -4.80 -2.40
C TYR A 261 3.88 -6.19 -1.78
N GLY A 262 4.49 -7.27 -2.27
CA GLY A 262 4.29 -8.62 -1.75
C GLY A 262 2.92 -9.24 -2.11
N TYR A 263 2.37 -8.85 -3.25
CA TYR A 263 1.11 -9.37 -3.80
C TYR A 263 1.33 -10.75 -4.46
N ASP A 264 0.33 -11.62 -4.36
CA ASP A 264 0.37 -13.01 -4.81
C ASP A 264 -0.10 -13.19 -6.27
N GLY A 265 -0.67 -12.16 -6.91
CA GLY A 265 -1.10 -12.28 -8.30
C GLY A 265 -1.74 -11.04 -8.92
N VAL A 266 -2.17 -11.19 -10.17
CA VAL A 266 -2.84 -10.16 -10.98
C VAL A 266 -4.20 -10.66 -11.47
N ASP A 267 -5.16 -9.75 -11.51
CA ASP A 267 -6.48 -9.93 -12.10
C ASP A 267 -6.65 -8.93 -13.24
N ILE A 268 -6.98 -9.41 -14.45
CA ILE A 268 -7.16 -8.56 -15.63
C ILE A 268 -8.65 -8.37 -15.88
N ASP A 269 -9.12 -7.14 -15.67
CA ASP A 269 -10.52 -6.74 -15.77
C ASP A 269 -10.72 -5.81 -16.98
N TRP A 270 -10.61 -6.37 -18.18
CA TRP A 270 -10.77 -5.63 -19.43
C TRP A 270 -12.24 -5.63 -19.86
N GLU A 271 -12.86 -4.45 -19.91
CA GLU A 271 -14.31 -4.29 -20.14
C GLU A 271 -14.67 -3.53 -21.44
N TYR A 272 -14.61 -4.13 -22.64
CA TYR A 272 -14.34 -5.54 -22.94
C TYR A 272 -13.49 -5.73 -24.21
N PRO A 273 -12.66 -6.79 -24.31
CA PRO A 273 -11.98 -7.15 -25.55
C PRO A 273 -13.01 -7.36 -26.68
N GLY A 274 -12.67 -6.96 -27.91
CA GLY A 274 -13.49 -7.19 -29.10
C GLY A 274 -14.80 -6.40 -29.21
N ALA A 275 -15.36 -5.89 -28.11
CA ALA A 275 -16.62 -5.16 -28.07
C ALA A 275 -16.47 -3.72 -28.62
N PRO A 276 -17.02 -3.38 -29.80
CA PRO A 276 -16.77 -2.07 -30.44
C PRO A 276 -17.36 -0.90 -29.66
N ASP A 277 -18.47 -1.13 -28.93
CA ASP A 277 -19.11 -0.14 -28.04
C ASP A 277 -18.26 0.22 -26.81
N ARG A 278 -17.18 -0.54 -26.56
CA ARG A 278 -16.15 -0.29 -25.54
C ARG A 278 -14.74 -0.10 -26.15
N GLY A 279 -14.64 0.07 -27.47
CA GLY A 279 -13.37 0.30 -28.20
C GLY A 279 -12.54 -0.96 -28.50
N GLY A 280 -13.06 -2.15 -28.17
CA GLY A 280 -12.44 -3.42 -28.55
C GLY A 280 -12.44 -3.66 -30.06
N GLN A 281 -11.54 -4.54 -30.52
CA GLN A 281 -11.38 -4.92 -31.94
C GLN A 281 -11.39 -6.45 -32.09
N PRO A 282 -11.86 -7.02 -33.22
CA PRO A 282 -11.94 -8.48 -33.40
C PRO A 282 -10.63 -9.25 -33.12
N ASP A 283 -9.47 -8.66 -33.39
CA ASP A 283 -8.16 -9.27 -33.11
C ASP A 283 -7.86 -9.47 -31.62
N ASP A 284 -8.62 -8.83 -30.72
CA ASP A 284 -8.48 -8.99 -29.27
C ASP A 284 -8.78 -10.44 -28.83
N VAL A 285 -9.66 -11.15 -29.56
CA VAL A 285 -9.99 -12.57 -29.34
C VAL A 285 -8.72 -13.44 -29.36
N VAL A 286 -7.82 -13.16 -30.30
CA VAL A 286 -6.57 -13.90 -30.51
C VAL A 286 -5.44 -13.33 -29.65
N THR A 287 -5.40 -12.02 -29.45
CA THR A 287 -4.27 -11.34 -28.81
C THR A 287 -4.37 -11.25 -27.28
N TYR A 288 -5.57 -11.30 -26.70
CA TYR A 288 -5.74 -11.34 -25.24
C TYR A 288 -5.20 -12.66 -24.61
N PRO A 289 -5.41 -13.86 -25.18
CA PRO A 289 -4.70 -15.06 -24.75
C PRO A 289 -3.17 -14.95 -24.79
N LEU A 290 -2.60 -14.21 -25.76
CA LEU A 290 -1.16 -13.97 -25.82
C LEU A 290 -0.66 -13.08 -24.67
N LEU A 291 -1.49 -12.15 -24.18
CA LEU A 291 -1.20 -11.34 -22.99
C LEU A 291 -1.09 -12.22 -21.74
N LEU A 292 -2.08 -13.08 -21.49
CA LEU A 292 -2.04 -14.00 -20.34
C LEU A 292 -0.90 -15.02 -20.47
N GLN A 293 -0.58 -15.48 -21.69
CA GLN A 293 0.59 -16.31 -21.95
C GLN A 293 1.91 -15.62 -21.56
N THR A 294 2.13 -14.38 -21.99
CA THR A 294 3.36 -13.63 -21.68
C THR A 294 3.47 -13.30 -20.18
N LEU A 295 2.35 -13.02 -19.50
CA LEU A 295 2.32 -12.90 -18.03
C LEU A 295 2.74 -14.22 -17.36
N ARG A 296 2.11 -15.35 -17.72
CA ARG A 296 2.42 -16.66 -17.14
C ARG A 296 3.88 -17.03 -17.32
N GLN A 297 4.41 -16.91 -18.54
CA GLN A 297 5.81 -17.16 -18.84
C GLN A 297 6.78 -16.28 -18.04
N SER A 298 6.41 -15.02 -17.78
CA SER A 298 7.24 -14.10 -16.98
C SER A 298 7.19 -14.42 -15.49
N PHE A 299 6.05 -14.89 -14.97
CA PHE A 299 5.89 -15.32 -13.58
C PHE A 299 6.62 -16.64 -13.33
N ASP A 300 6.42 -17.65 -14.19
CA ASP A 300 7.10 -18.95 -14.11
C ASP A 300 8.64 -18.77 -14.15
N ALA A 301 9.14 -17.87 -15.01
CA ALA A 301 10.56 -17.54 -15.11
C ALA A 301 11.12 -16.79 -13.88
N SER A 302 10.28 -16.21 -13.03
CA SER A 302 10.69 -15.55 -11.78
C SER A 302 10.94 -16.54 -10.64
N GLY A 303 10.47 -17.79 -10.77
CA GLY A 303 10.55 -18.81 -9.73
C GLY A 303 9.56 -18.64 -8.57
N GLN A 304 8.61 -17.69 -8.67
CA GLN A 304 7.58 -17.43 -7.68
C GLN A 304 6.22 -18.04 -8.10
N GLU A 305 5.47 -18.54 -7.12
CA GLU A 305 4.11 -19.05 -7.32
C GLU A 305 3.09 -17.89 -7.39
N LEU A 306 3.10 -17.15 -8.51
CA LEU A 306 2.23 -16.00 -8.73
C LEU A 306 0.98 -16.36 -9.56
N GLY A 307 -0.17 -15.87 -9.12
CA GLY A 307 -1.48 -16.11 -9.74
C GLY A 307 -1.83 -15.15 -10.87
N ILE A 308 -2.60 -15.64 -11.84
CA ILE A 308 -3.19 -14.86 -12.94
C ILE A 308 -4.67 -15.20 -13.01
N THR A 309 -5.51 -14.18 -12.94
CA THR A 309 -6.96 -14.29 -13.10
C THR A 309 -7.45 -13.29 -14.13
N PHE A 310 -8.66 -13.49 -14.62
CA PHE A 310 -9.36 -12.51 -15.43
C PHE A 310 -10.84 -12.52 -15.15
N THR A 311 -11.45 -11.35 -15.29
CA THR A 311 -12.88 -11.14 -15.12
C THR A 311 -13.62 -11.43 -16.43
N ALA A 312 -14.78 -12.09 -16.32
CA ALA A 312 -15.61 -12.46 -17.46
C ALA A 312 -17.06 -12.00 -17.26
N PRO A 313 -17.69 -11.37 -18.28
CA PRO A 313 -19.07 -10.93 -18.21
C PRO A 313 -20.06 -12.09 -18.34
N SER A 314 -21.28 -11.91 -17.82
CA SER A 314 -22.36 -12.89 -17.98
C SER A 314 -23.11 -12.81 -19.31
N SER A 315 -23.01 -11.69 -20.04
CA SER A 315 -23.76 -11.49 -21.29
C SER A 315 -23.09 -12.18 -22.48
N TYR A 316 -23.87 -12.82 -23.36
CA TYR A 316 -23.35 -13.35 -24.63
C TYR A 316 -22.69 -12.26 -25.49
N TRP A 317 -23.25 -11.04 -25.48
CA TRP A 317 -22.77 -9.93 -26.31
C TRP A 317 -21.31 -9.57 -26.04
N TYR A 318 -20.90 -9.56 -24.77
CA TYR A 318 -19.51 -9.29 -24.38
C TYR A 318 -18.66 -10.55 -24.28
N LEU A 319 -19.20 -11.65 -23.73
CA LEU A 319 -18.43 -12.89 -23.53
C LEU A 319 -18.02 -13.55 -24.87
N ARG A 320 -18.73 -13.30 -25.97
CA ARG A 320 -18.41 -13.88 -27.30
C ARG A 320 -17.02 -13.56 -27.82
N TRP A 321 -16.38 -12.52 -27.29
CA TRP A 321 -15.03 -12.08 -27.68
C TRP A 321 -13.91 -12.72 -26.85
N PHE A 322 -14.25 -13.58 -25.88
CA PHE A 322 -13.28 -14.27 -25.03
C PHE A 322 -13.01 -15.68 -25.59
N ASP A 323 -11.79 -15.96 -26.03
CA ASP A 323 -11.34 -17.35 -26.27
C ASP A 323 -11.08 -18.04 -24.91
N LEU A 324 -12.18 -18.39 -24.23
CA LEU A 324 -12.14 -18.94 -22.88
C LEU A 324 -11.21 -20.17 -22.76
N PRO A 325 -11.18 -21.14 -23.70
CA PRO A 325 -10.20 -22.24 -23.65
C PRO A 325 -8.74 -21.80 -23.68
N GLN A 326 -8.37 -20.77 -24.45
CA GLN A 326 -6.99 -20.27 -24.46
C GLN A 326 -6.68 -19.35 -23.26
N LEU A 327 -7.65 -18.57 -22.77
CA LEU A 327 -7.46 -17.73 -21.58
C LEU A 327 -7.27 -18.59 -20.31
N VAL A 328 -8.16 -19.56 -20.08
CA VAL A 328 -8.13 -20.45 -18.89
C VAL A 328 -6.94 -21.42 -18.87
N LYS A 329 -6.20 -21.52 -19.97
CA LYS A 329 -4.94 -22.28 -20.08
C LYS A 329 -3.79 -21.57 -19.35
N TRP A 330 -3.81 -20.23 -19.30
CA TRP A 330 -2.75 -19.42 -18.70
C TRP A 330 -3.18 -18.80 -17.36
N ALA A 331 -4.49 -18.60 -17.17
CA ALA A 331 -5.10 -18.18 -15.91
C ALA A 331 -5.42 -19.36 -14.96
N ASP A 332 -5.34 -19.09 -13.67
CA ASP A 332 -5.63 -20.05 -12.61
C ASP A 332 -7.14 -20.31 -12.47
N TRP A 333 -7.95 -19.25 -12.54
CA TRP A 333 -9.41 -19.32 -12.66
C TRP A 333 -10.00 -18.06 -13.31
N ILE A 334 -11.30 -18.10 -13.56
CA ILE A 334 -12.13 -17.02 -14.13
C ILE A 334 -12.98 -16.40 -13.03
N ASN A 335 -13.02 -15.08 -12.98
CA ASN A 335 -13.87 -14.27 -12.09
C ASN A 335 -15.18 -13.92 -12.83
N LEU A 336 -16.28 -14.63 -12.60
CA LEU A 336 -17.54 -14.45 -13.36
C LEU A 336 -18.43 -13.38 -12.72
N MET A 337 -18.63 -12.26 -13.42
CA MET A 337 -19.57 -11.19 -13.04
C MET A 337 -21.01 -11.63 -13.24
N SER A 338 -21.58 -12.33 -12.26
CA SER A 338 -22.96 -12.88 -12.25
C SER A 338 -23.97 -11.92 -11.62
N TYR A 339 -23.75 -10.64 -11.90
CA TYR A 339 -24.54 -9.49 -11.48
C TYR A 339 -24.64 -8.51 -12.66
N ASP A 340 -25.42 -7.45 -12.51
CA ASP A 340 -25.70 -6.46 -13.56
C ASP A 340 -26.28 -7.06 -14.84
N LEU A 341 -27.08 -8.11 -14.69
CA LEU A 341 -27.90 -8.67 -15.77
C LEU A 341 -28.97 -7.67 -16.24
N HIS A 342 -29.41 -6.79 -15.32
CA HIS A 342 -30.46 -5.81 -15.54
C HIS A 342 -30.15 -4.47 -14.87
N GLY A 343 -30.60 -3.38 -15.49
CA GLY A 343 -30.33 -2.02 -15.03
C GLY A 343 -30.99 -0.95 -15.89
N VAL A 344 -30.71 0.33 -15.61
CA VAL A 344 -31.34 1.46 -16.31
C VAL A 344 -31.08 1.48 -17.82
N TRP A 345 -30.00 0.82 -18.26
CA TRP A 345 -29.63 0.62 -19.68
C TRP A 345 -30.62 -0.27 -20.46
N ASP A 346 -31.48 -1.05 -19.78
CA ASP A 346 -32.50 -1.86 -20.46
C ASP A 346 -33.54 -1.01 -21.22
N SER A 347 -33.67 0.28 -20.84
CA SER A 347 -34.51 1.26 -21.54
C SER A 347 -34.17 1.46 -23.02
N THR A 348 -32.93 1.16 -23.44
CA THR A 348 -32.47 1.32 -24.83
C THR A 348 -32.30 -0.01 -25.58
N ASN A 349 -32.56 -1.16 -24.95
CA ASN A 349 -32.41 -2.49 -25.56
C ASN A 349 -33.78 -3.20 -25.73
N PRO A 350 -33.86 -4.39 -26.35
CA PRO A 350 -35.12 -5.08 -26.62
C PRO A 350 -35.97 -5.48 -25.40
N ILE A 351 -35.42 -5.48 -24.18
CA ILE A 351 -36.17 -5.72 -22.93
C ILE A 351 -37.11 -4.53 -22.65
N GLY A 352 -36.61 -3.32 -22.92
CA GLY A 352 -37.26 -2.04 -22.65
C GLY A 352 -37.17 -1.63 -21.18
N SER A 353 -37.78 -0.49 -20.83
CA SER A 353 -37.74 0.10 -19.49
C SER A 353 -38.55 -0.69 -18.44
N LYS A 354 -38.20 -1.95 -18.18
CA LYS A 354 -38.85 -2.84 -17.21
C LYS A 354 -37.93 -3.11 -16.02
N VAL A 355 -38.45 -3.02 -14.80
CA VAL A 355 -37.70 -3.40 -13.60
C VAL A 355 -37.53 -4.92 -13.54
N GLN A 356 -36.32 -5.38 -13.25
CA GLN A 356 -35.93 -6.80 -13.24
C GLN A 356 -34.83 -7.01 -12.19
N GLY A 357 -34.59 -8.27 -11.80
CA GLY A 357 -33.56 -8.62 -10.81
C GLY A 357 -32.16 -8.74 -11.43
N HIS A 358 -31.24 -7.82 -11.11
CA HIS A 358 -29.89 -7.79 -11.70
C HIS A 358 -29.00 -9.00 -11.36
N THR A 359 -29.41 -9.84 -10.42
CA THR A 359 -28.74 -11.10 -10.03
C THR A 359 -29.69 -12.31 -10.14
N ASN A 360 -30.64 -12.29 -11.08
CA ASN A 360 -31.59 -13.38 -11.30
C ASN A 360 -30.87 -14.72 -11.56
N LEU A 361 -31.02 -15.67 -10.63
CA LEU A 361 -30.38 -17.00 -10.69
C LEU A 361 -30.79 -17.82 -11.92
N THR A 362 -32.00 -17.63 -12.47
CA THR A 362 -32.37 -18.32 -13.72
C THR A 362 -31.55 -17.83 -14.92
N GLU A 363 -31.12 -16.57 -14.88
CA GLU A 363 -30.30 -15.96 -15.94
C GLU A 363 -28.81 -16.16 -15.69
N ILE A 364 -28.36 -16.17 -14.42
CA ILE A 364 -27.01 -16.64 -14.04
C ILE A 364 -26.79 -18.09 -14.52
N GLN A 365 -27.82 -18.94 -14.48
CA GLN A 365 -27.78 -20.28 -15.05
C GLN A 365 -27.56 -20.27 -16.57
N LEU A 366 -28.25 -19.39 -17.31
CA LEU A 366 -28.07 -19.23 -18.76
C LEU A 366 -26.69 -18.63 -19.12
N ALA A 367 -26.16 -17.72 -18.30
CA ALA A 367 -24.80 -17.22 -18.43
C ALA A 367 -23.77 -18.35 -18.23
N ALA A 368 -23.95 -19.19 -17.20
CA ALA A 368 -23.09 -20.34 -16.95
C ALA A 368 -23.13 -21.37 -18.09
N GLU A 369 -24.24 -21.53 -18.82
CA GLU A 369 -24.30 -22.37 -20.01
C GLU A 369 -23.30 -21.97 -21.09
N LEU A 370 -23.01 -20.67 -21.27
CA LEU A 370 -22.03 -20.19 -22.25
C LEU A 370 -20.64 -20.79 -22.00
N PHE A 371 -20.24 -20.87 -20.72
CA PHE A 371 -18.99 -21.52 -20.31
C PHE A 371 -19.00 -23.03 -20.59
N TRP A 372 -20.14 -23.71 -20.42
CA TRP A 372 -20.29 -25.14 -20.70
C TRP A 372 -20.29 -25.46 -22.21
N ARG A 373 -20.76 -24.53 -23.06
CA ARG A 373 -20.59 -24.60 -24.52
C ARG A 373 -19.12 -24.46 -24.91
N ALA A 374 -18.41 -23.53 -24.29
CA ALA A 374 -16.96 -23.36 -24.40
C ALA A 374 -16.12 -24.46 -23.68
N LYS A 375 -16.76 -25.48 -23.08
CA LYS A 375 -16.13 -26.62 -22.37
C LYS A 375 -15.29 -26.24 -21.14
N ILE A 376 -15.55 -25.09 -20.54
CA ILE A 376 -14.88 -24.65 -19.32
C ILE A 376 -15.43 -25.46 -18.13
N PRO A 377 -14.57 -26.13 -17.34
CA PRO A 377 -15.00 -26.82 -16.12
C PRO A 377 -15.52 -25.81 -15.08
N PRO A 378 -16.60 -26.11 -14.33
CA PRO A 378 -17.05 -25.25 -13.23
C PRO A 378 -15.96 -24.99 -12.19
N SER A 379 -15.08 -25.96 -11.95
CA SER A 379 -13.93 -25.84 -11.05
C SER A 379 -12.88 -24.79 -11.48
N LYS A 380 -12.97 -24.24 -12.69
CA LYS A 380 -12.13 -23.12 -13.17
C LYS A 380 -12.81 -21.75 -13.03
N ILE A 381 -14.00 -21.67 -12.42
CA ILE A 381 -14.77 -20.42 -12.30
C ILE A 381 -15.09 -20.13 -10.82
N ALA A 382 -14.90 -18.87 -10.42
CA ALA A 382 -15.48 -18.29 -9.22
C ALA A 382 -16.73 -17.49 -9.61
N VAL A 383 -17.87 -17.77 -8.96
CA VAL A 383 -19.17 -17.15 -9.30
C VAL A 383 -19.43 -15.89 -8.48
N GLY A 384 -19.88 -14.82 -9.11
CA GLY A 384 -20.01 -13.49 -8.53
C GLY A 384 -21.29 -13.28 -7.71
N PHE A 385 -21.14 -12.52 -6.63
CA PHE A 385 -22.18 -12.08 -5.72
C PHE A 385 -22.09 -10.56 -5.54
N GLY A 386 -23.17 -9.84 -5.87
CA GLY A 386 -23.25 -8.40 -5.71
C GLY A 386 -23.66 -8.01 -4.29
N PHE A 387 -22.84 -7.22 -3.60
CA PHE A 387 -23.17 -6.62 -2.29
C PHE A 387 -23.79 -5.22 -2.48
N TYR A 388 -24.72 -5.14 -3.41
CA TYR A 388 -25.46 -3.94 -3.81
C TYR A 388 -26.76 -4.38 -4.50
N GLY A 389 -27.62 -3.42 -4.84
CA GLY A 389 -28.78 -3.64 -5.69
C GLY A 389 -28.87 -2.63 -6.83
N ARG A 390 -29.52 -3.04 -7.92
CA ARG A 390 -29.92 -2.13 -9.01
C ARG A 390 -31.34 -1.63 -8.76
N ALA A 391 -31.50 -0.32 -8.91
CA ALA A 391 -32.67 0.41 -8.44
C ALA A 391 -33.25 1.35 -9.50
N PHE A 392 -34.56 1.59 -9.43
CA PHE A 392 -35.35 2.24 -10.46
C PHE A 392 -36.41 3.14 -9.84
N THR A 393 -36.81 4.20 -10.54
CA THR A 393 -38.06 4.92 -10.24
C THR A 393 -39.17 4.34 -11.12
N LEU A 394 -40.22 3.81 -10.50
CA LEU A 394 -41.37 3.23 -11.19
C LEU A 394 -42.15 4.30 -11.96
N ALA A 395 -42.57 3.98 -13.19
CA ALA A 395 -43.43 4.85 -13.99
C ALA A 395 -44.88 4.85 -13.47
N ASP A 396 -45.32 3.74 -12.86
CA ASP A 396 -46.58 3.59 -12.14
C ASP A 396 -46.30 3.04 -10.73
N PRO A 397 -46.42 3.84 -9.66
CA PRO A 397 -46.21 3.41 -8.28
C PRO A 397 -47.12 2.27 -7.80
N SER A 398 -48.21 1.97 -8.52
CA SER A 398 -49.08 0.82 -8.21
C SER A 398 -48.55 -0.51 -8.78
N CYS A 399 -47.61 -0.46 -9.73
CA CYS A 399 -46.99 -1.63 -10.35
C CYS A 399 -45.62 -1.90 -9.72
N THR A 400 -45.55 -2.81 -8.76
CA THR A 400 -44.35 -3.02 -7.90
C THR A 400 -43.59 -4.33 -8.14
N THR A 401 -43.96 -5.12 -9.16
CA THR A 401 -43.33 -6.41 -9.46
C THR A 401 -42.31 -6.33 -10.60
N PRO A 402 -41.38 -7.31 -10.73
CA PRO A 402 -40.62 -7.51 -11.96
C PRO A 402 -41.51 -7.46 -13.21
N GLY A 403 -41.02 -6.85 -14.28
CA GLY A 403 -41.75 -6.56 -15.51
C GLY A 403 -42.54 -5.23 -15.51
N CYS A 404 -42.74 -4.57 -14.37
CA CYS A 404 -43.33 -3.23 -14.31
C CYS A 404 -42.42 -2.16 -14.93
N LEU A 405 -43.00 -1.08 -15.46
CA LEU A 405 -42.23 -0.04 -16.17
C LEU A 405 -41.50 0.92 -15.20
N PHE A 406 -40.29 1.31 -15.55
CA PHE A 406 -39.55 2.40 -14.90
C PHE A 406 -39.47 3.65 -15.78
N SER A 407 -39.37 4.82 -15.14
CA SER A 407 -39.16 6.12 -15.79
C SER A 407 -37.68 6.56 -15.77
N SER A 408 -36.93 6.14 -14.76
CA SER A 408 -35.50 6.45 -14.59
C SER A 408 -34.84 5.45 -13.62
N GLY A 409 -33.54 5.63 -13.35
CA GLY A 409 -32.94 5.08 -12.13
C GLY A 409 -33.63 5.59 -10.86
N ALA A 410 -33.45 4.87 -9.76
CA ALA A 410 -33.81 5.38 -8.44
C ALA A 410 -32.97 6.61 -8.05
N LYS A 411 -33.48 7.41 -7.13
CA LYS A 411 -32.77 8.52 -6.49
C LYS A 411 -31.42 8.01 -5.94
N PRO A 412 -30.34 8.80 -6.07
CA PRO A 412 -29.03 8.43 -5.54
C PRO A 412 -29.05 8.03 -4.06
N GLY A 413 -28.29 6.99 -3.73
CA GLY A 413 -28.02 6.61 -2.34
C GLY A 413 -27.34 7.72 -1.54
N VAL A 414 -27.56 7.73 -0.22
CA VAL A 414 -27.06 8.77 0.70
C VAL A 414 -25.53 8.77 0.79
N CYS A 415 -24.89 7.61 0.65
CA CYS A 415 -23.44 7.47 0.62
C CYS A 415 -22.92 7.22 -0.80
N THR A 416 -23.53 6.31 -1.56
CA THR A 416 -23.02 5.94 -2.89
C THR A 416 -23.17 7.05 -3.93
N GLY A 417 -24.10 8.00 -3.71
CA GLY A 417 -24.28 9.18 -4.57
C GLY A 417 -24.66 8.86 -6.02
N THR A 418 -25.01 7.61 -6.33
CA THR A 418 -25.15 7.10 -7.70
C THR A 418 -26.60 6.74 -8.00
N SER A 419 -27.15 7.29 -9.08
CA SER A 419 -28.54 7.03 -9.51
C SER A 419 -28.70 5.57 -9.96
N GLY A 420 -29.78 4.93 -9.50
CA GLY A 420 -30.12 3.54 -9.84
C GLY A 420 -29.20 2.46 -9.29
N TYR A 421 -28.42 2.78 -8.27
CA TYR A 421 -27.52 1.88 -7.54
C TYR A 421 -27.64 2.16 -6.04
N LEU A 422 -27.69 1.12 -5.22
CA LEU A 422 -27.60 1.26 -3.76
C LEU A 422 -26.69 0.16 -3.21
N ALA A 423 -25.72 0.52 -2.37
CA ALA A 423 -24.88 -0.45 -1.68
C ALA A 423 -25.71 -1.27 -0.68
N TYR A 424 -25.25 -2.48 -0.33
CA TYR A 424 -25.99 -3.34 0.59
C TYR A 424 -26.21 -2.66 1.96
N TYR A 425 -25.24 -1.90 2.49
CA TYR A 425 -25.45 -1.10 3.70
C TYR A 425 -26.56 -0.04 3.57
N GLU A 426 -26.80 0.53 2.38
CA GLU A 426 -27.90 1.49 2.14
C GLU A 426 -29.26 0.77 2.10
N VAL A 427 -29.29 -0.45 1.56
CA VAL A 427 -30.48 -1.32 1.61
C VAL A 427 -30.82 -1.69 3.06
N GLN A 428 -29.81 -2.08 3.86
CA GLN A 428 -30.01 -2.34 5.28
C GLN A 428 -30.44 -1.10 6.05
N ASP A 429 -29.91 0.09 5.74
CA ASP A 429 -30.34 1.35 6.35
C ASP A 429 -31.83 1.64 6.06
N ILE A 430 -32.28 1.50 4.80
CA ILE A 430 -33.69 1.65 4.40
C ILE A 430 -34.59 0.69 5.20
N LEU A 431 -34.22 -0.59 5.29
CA LEU A 431 -34.96 -1.61 6.06
C LEU A 431 -34.92 -1.33 7.57
N SER A 432 -33.81 -0.81 8.08
CA SER A 432 -33.65 -0.50 9.49
C SER A 432 -34.59 0.62 9.93
N LYS A 433 -34.79 1.63 9.07
CA LYS A 433 -35.65 2.80 9.30
C LYS A 433 -37.14 2.52 9.05
N ASN A 434 -37.45 1.61 8.13
CA ASN A 434 -38.82 1.29 7.71
C ASN A 434 -39.25 -0.11 8.16
N LYS A 435 -39.56 -0.31 9.45
CA LYS A 435 -39.87 -1.65 10.01
C LYS A 435 -41.08 -2.37 9.38
N ASP A 436 -42.00 -1.62 8.78
CA ASP A 436 -43.16 -2.18 8.08
C ASP A 436 -42.86 -2.58 6.63
N LEU A 437 -41.73 -2.12 6.06
CA LEU A 437 -41.28 -2.47 4.72
C LEU A 437 -40.78 -3.92 4.71
N LYS A 438 -41.43 -4.75 3.89
CA LYS A 438 -41.12 -6.18 3.77
C LYS A 438 -40.70 -6.49 2.33
N PRO A 439 -39.42 -6.79 2.09
CA PRO A 439 -38.95 -7.29 0.80
C PRO A 439 -39.72 -8.53 0.36
N ILE A 440 -40.06 -8.57 -0.92
CA ILE A 440 -40.61 -9.74 -1.58
C ILE A 440 -39.44 -10.59 -2.06
N TYR A 441 -39.41 -11.84 -1.64
CA TYR A 441 -38.43 -12.83 -2.06
C TYR A 441 -38.99 -13.60 -3.26
N ASP A 442 -38.40 -13.37 -4.43
CA ASP A 442 -38.62 -14.23 -5.58
C ASP A 442 -37.71 -15.45 -5.45
N LYS A 443 -38.35 -16.60 -5.21
CA LYS A 443 -37.65 -17.87 -4.97
C LYS A 443 -37.20 -18.56 -6.25
N ASP A 444 -37.89 -18.37 -7.38
CA ASP A 444 -37.46 -18.98 -8.64
C ASP A 444 -36.25 -18.19 -9.21
N ALA A 445 -36.25 -16.86 -9.06
CA ALA A 445 -35.12 -15.99 -9.42
C ALA A 445 -34.02 -15.90 -8.34
N ALA A 446 -34.27 -16.36 -7.12
CA ALA A 446 -33.41 -16.18 -5.95
C ALA A 446 -32.88 -14.74 -5.81
N VAL A 447 -33.80 -13.78 -5.75
CA VAL A 447 -33.53 -12.35 -5.47
C VAL A 447 -34.57 -11.80 -4.49
N LYS A 448 -34.25 -10.69 -3.81
CA LYS A 448 -35.24 -9.90 -3.09
C LYS A 448 -35.46 -8.57 -3.79
N TYR A 449 -36.70 -8.12 -3.81
CA TYR A 449 -37.07 -6.79 -4.30
C TYR A 449 -38.06 -6.09 -3.38
N MET A 450 -38.07 -4.76 -3.40
CA MET A 450 -38.99 -3.95 -2.61
C MET A 450 -39.28 -2.61 -3.26
N THR A 451 -40.44 -2.03 -2.94
CA THR A 451 -40.79 -0.64 -3.26
C THR A 451 -40.75 0.19 -1.98
N PHE A 452 -39.98 1.27 -2.00
CA PHE A 452 -39.82 2.25 -0.91
C PHE A 452 -40.08 3.67 -1.44
N ASP A 453 -40.21 4.65 -0.54
CA ASP A 453 -40.47 6.07 -0.86
C ASP A 453 -41.59 6.30 -1.90
N LYS A 454 -42.61 5.42 -1.88
CA LYS A 454 -43.75 5.30 -2.81
C LYS A 454 -43.41 4.78 -4.20
N ASP A 455 -42.37 5.29 -4.84
CA ASP A 455 -42.08 5.06 -6.27
C ASP A 455 -40.68 4.48 -6.56
N GLN A 456 -39.85 4.29 -5.54
CA GLN A 456 -38.50 3.74 -5.69
C GLN A 456 -38.55 2.22 -5.57
N TRP A 457 -37.95 1.51 -6.52
CA TRP A 457 -37.90 0.04 -6.55
C TRP A 457 -36.45 -0.42 -6.59
N ILE A 458 -36.13 -1.51 -5.90
CA ILE A 458 -34.79 -2.12 -5.92
C ILE A 458 -34.89 -3.63 -5.94
N SER A 459 -34.01 -4.29 -6.68
CA SER A 459 -33.66 -5.70 -6.50
C SER A 459 -32.23 -5.82 -5.98
N TYR A 460 -32.04 -6.72 -5.01
CA TYR A 460 -30.77 -6.96 -4.31
C TYR A 460 -30.72 -8.40 -3.77
N ASP A 461 -29.60 -8.76 -3.12
CA ASP A 461 -29.40 -10.05 -2.48
C ASP A 461 -29.22 -9.96 -0.94
N ASP A 462 -29.60 -11.02 -0.23
CA ASP A 462 -29.34 -11.20 1.21
C ASP A 462 -29.16 -12.68 1.59
N ALA A 463 -29.25 -13.00 2.89
CA ALA A 463 -29.05 -14.35 3.40
C ALA A 463 -29.92 -15.45 2.79
N ASP A 464 -31.18 -15.18 2.42
CA ASP A 464 -32.03 -16.21 1.82
C ASP A 464 -31.57 -16.51 0.37
N THR A 465 -31.22 -15.46 -0.37
CA THR A 465 -30.88 -15.56 -1.79
C THR A 465 -29.45 -16.04 -2.01
N PHE A 466 -28.50 -15.60 -1.17
CA PHE A 466 -27.15 -16.16 -1.13
C PHE A 466 -27.16 -17.65 -0.79
N ALA A 467 -28.03 -18.11 0.12
CA ALA A 467 -28.14 -19.54 0.45
C ALA A 467 -28.58 -20.38 -0.76
N ASP A 468 -29.59 -19.93 -1.51
CA ASP A 468 -30.03 -20.59 -2.75
C ASP A 468 -28.94 -20.58 -3.84
N LYS A 469 -28.28 -19.44 -4.05
CA LYS A 469 -27.19 -19.27 -5.02
C LYS A 469 -25.98 -20.14 -4.69
N ILE A 470 -25.57 -20.21 -3.42
CA ILE A 470 -24.51 -21.12 -2.95
C ILE A 470 -24.94 -22.59 -3.07
N SER A 471 -26.20 -22.92 -2.78
CA SER A 471 -26.74 -24.27 -2.95
C SER A 471 -26.67 -24.74 -4.42
N TRP A 472 -27.08 -23.87 -5.34
CA TRP A 472 -26.92 -24.10 -6.77
C TRP A 472 -25.45 -24.21 -7.19
N ALA A 473 -24.59 -23.28 -6.74
CA ALA A 473 -23.18 -23.26 -7.11
C ALA A 473 -22.42 -24.51 -6.61
N LYS A 474 -22.76 -25.02 -5.42
CA LYS A 474 -22.27 -26.31 -4.88
C LYS A 474 -22.74 -27.50 -5.74
N LYS A 475 -23.99 -27.48 -6.20
CA LYS A 475 -24.54 -28.52 -7.08
C LYS A 475 -23.88 -28.55 -8.46
N VAL A 476 -23.44 -27.40 -8.97
CA VAL A 476 -22.70 -27.28 -10.25
C VAL A 476 -21.20 -27.58 -10.07
N GLY A 477 -20.63 -27.34 -8.89
CA GLY A 477 -19.24 -27.65 -8.56
C GLY A 477 -18.25 -26.53 -8.91
N PHE A 478 -18.67 -25.26 -8.79
CA PHE A 478 -17.79 -24.09 -8.88
C PHE A 478 -16.68 -24.12 -7.83
N SER A 479 -15.51 -23.53 -8.09
CA SER A 479 -14.38 -23.54 -7.14
C SER A 479 -14.23 -22.27 -6.31
N GLY A 480 -15.10 -21.29 -6.47
CA GLY A 480 -15.05 -20.08 -5.66
C GLY A 480 -16.30 -19.21 -5.76
N SER A 481 -16.33 -18.20 -4.91
CA SER A 481 -17.31 -17.12 -4.87
C SER A 481 -16.54 -15.81 -4.93
N LEU A 482 -16.93 -14.94 -5.86
CA LEU A 482 -16.44 -13.57 -5.99
C LEU A 482 -17.43 -12.62 -5.35
N ILE A 483 -16.96 -11.59 -4.67
CA ILE A 483 -17.79 -10.56 -4.02
C ILE A 483 -17.47 -9.21 -4.67
N TRP A 484 -18.47 -8.58 -5.29
CA TRP A 484 -18.42 -7.19 -5.73
C TRP A 484 -19.37 -6.34 -4.88
N ALA A 485 -18.91 -5.53 -3.92
CA ALA A 485 -17.56 -5.46 -3.36
C ALA A 485 -17.63 -5.57 -1.82
N SER A 486 -16.52 -5.95 -1.19
CA SER A 486 -16.50 -6.29 0.24
C SER A 486 -16.71 -5.09 1.15
N ASP A 487 -16.35 -3.89 0.69
CA ASP A 487 -16.58 -2.63 1.40
C ASP A 487 -18.01 -2.08 1.29
N LEU A 488 -18.91 -2.76 0.55
CA LEU A 488 -20.32 -2.41 0.40
C LEU A 488 -21.27 -3.15 1.38
N ASP A 489 -20.73 -4.06 2.18
CA ASP A 489 -21.45 -4.71 3.29
C ASP A 489 -21.75 -3.70 4.42
N ASP A 490 -22.60 -4.07 5.37
CA ASP A 490 -22.80 -3.26 6.58
C ASP A 490 -21.63 -3.39 7.58
N TYR A 491 -21.58 -2.50 8.58
CA TYR A 491 -20.56 -2.52 9.64
C TYR A 491 -20.59 -3.79 10.51
N ASP A 492 -21.70 -4.54 10.48
CA ASP A 492 -21.81 -5.82 11.15
C ASP A 492 -21.32 -6.97 10.25
N PHE A 493 -20.96 -6.73 8.98
CA PHE A 493 -20.64 -7.73 7.96
C PHE A 493 -21.73 -8.79 7.75
N THR A 494 -23.01 -8.38 7.68
CA THR A 494 -24.11 -9.34 7.53
C THR A 494 -24.08 -10.07 6.19
N ALA A 495 -23.70 -9.43 5.08
CA ALA A 495 -23.61 -10.08 3.76
C ALA A 495 -22.45 -11.10 3.71
N HIS A 496 -21.27 -10.79 4.26
CA HIS A 496 -20.19 -11.78 4.37
C HIS A 496 -20.57 -12.96 5.25
N ARG A 497 -21.25 -12.73 6.40
CA ARG A 497 -21.72 -13.83 7.27
C ARG A 497 -22.72 -14.71 6.54
N ALA A 498 -23.65 -14.09 5.82
CA ALA A 498 -24.68 -14.75 5.04
C ALA A 498 -24.08 -15.63 3.94
N LEU A 499 -23.17 -15.08 3.12
CA LEU A 499 -22.51 -15.79 2.03
C LEU A 499 -21.63 -16.94 2.53
N THR A 500 -20.81 -16.70 3.55
CA THR A 500 -19.83 -17.68 4.06
C THR A 500 -20.42 -18.68 5.06
N GLY A 501 -21.63 -18.44 5.57
CA GLY A 501 -22.24 -19.21 6.66
C GLY A 501 -21.55 -19.07 8.02
N ARG A 502 -20.62 -18.13 8.18
CA ARG A 502 -19.84 -17.93 9.42
C ARG A 502 -20.67 -17.18 10.46
N LYS A 503 -20.88 -17.79 11.63
CA LYS A 503 -21.69 -17.21 12.72
C LYS A 503 -21.07 -15.97 13.36
N SER A 504 -19.74 -15.88 13.38
CA SER A 504 -18.99 -14.73 13.88
C SER A 504 -17.90 -14.39 12.88
N ILE A 505 -18.05 -13.25 12.22
CA ILE A 505 -16.96 -12.55 11.54
C ILE A 505 -16.59 -11.42 12.49
N GLY A 506 -15.37 -11.45 13.00
CA GLY A 506 -14.87 -10.35 13.81
C GLY A 506 -14.41 -9.22 12.91
N SER A 507 -14.85 -7.99 13.19
CA SER A 507 -14.02 -6.84 12.89
C SER A 507 -12.64 -7.05 13.53
N LEU A 508 -11.58 -6.55 12.88
CA LEU A 508 -10.21 -6.55 13.41
C LEU A 508 -10.08 -5.82 14.78
N GLN A 509 -11.14 -5.18 15.28
CA GLN A 509 -11.24 -4.73 16.67
C GLN A 509 -11.33 -5.87 17.70
N ASN A 510 -12.02 -6.99 17.41
CA ASN A 510 -12.26 -8.07 18.40
C ASN A 510 -11.18 -9.16 18.47
N LYS A 511 -10.26 -9.22 17.49
CA LYS A 511 -9.06 -10.09 17.57
C LYS A 511 -7.87 -9.44 18.29
N LYS A 512 -7.95 -8.15 18.61
CA LYS A 512 -6.85 -7.38 19.23
C LYS A 512 -6.47 -7.87 20.63
N SER A 513 -7.38 -8.39 21.44
CA SER A 513 -7.04 -8.75 22.84
C SER A 513 -6.25 -10.06 22.95
N THR A 514 -6.69 -11.14 22.28
CA THR A 514 -6.08 -12.47 22.41
C THR A 514 -4.77 -12.62 21.66
N ALA A 515 -4.66 -12.07 20.45
CA ALA A 515 -3.41 -12.10 19.68
C ALA A 515 -2.31 -11.28 20.37
N LYS A 516 -2.67 -10.10 20.89
CA LYS A 516 -1.77 -9.19 21.60
C LYS A 516 -1.38 -9.72 22.99
N ALA A 517 -2.26 -10.44 23.69
CA ALA A 517 -1.89 -11.17 24.90
C ALA A 517 -0.85 -12.27 24.62
N ALA A 518 -0.98 -12.98 23.49
CA ALA A 518 0.00 -13.99 23.07
C ALA A 518 1.33 -13.38 22.60
N GLU A 519 1.29 -12.27 21.84
CA GLU A 519 2.46 -11.49 21.44
C GLU A 519 3.21 -10.91 22.64
N VAL A 520 2.48 -10.39 23.62
CA VAL A 520 3.04 -9.89 24.88
C VAL A 520 3.61 -11.03 25.73
N ALA A 521 2.93 -12.18 25.83
CA ALA A 521 3.49 -13.36 26.48
C ALA A 521 4.75 -13.89 25.74
N ALA A 522 4.85 -13.74 24.42
CA ALA A 522 6.09 -14.03 23.68
C ALA A 522 7.25 -13.08 24.05
N THR A 523 6.96 -11.81 24.38
CA THR A 523 7.94 -10.88 24.99
C THR A 523 8.27 -11.16 26.47
N PHE A 524 7.80 -12.29 27.00
CA PHE A 524 8.13 -12.82 28.32
C PHE A 524 8.75 -14.24 28.23
N GLY A 525 9.30 -14.63 27.08
CA GLY A 525 10.04 -15.90 26.93
C GLY A 525 9.23 -17.09 26.42
N ASN A 526 7.99 -16.88 25.96
CA ASN A 526 7.28 -17.95 25.28
C ASN A 526 7.87 -18.24 23.90
N ASN A 527 7.88 -19.52 23.53
CA ASN A 527 8.55 -20.09 22.36
C ASN A 527 10.09 -20.19 22.47
N CYS A 528 10.68 -20.03 23.66
CA CYS A 528 12.02 -20.54 23.89
C CYS A 528 12.04 -22.09 23.82
N TYR A 529 13.10 -22.67 23.25
CA TYR A 529 13.30 -24.11 23.11
C TYR A 529 14.75 -24.53 23.40
N TYR A 530 14.96 -25.84 23.50
CA TYR A 530 16.29 -26.44 23.61
C TYR A 530 16.73 -27.01 22.25
N GLU A 531 17.89 -26.60 21.74
CA GLU A 531 18.60 -27.30 20.66
C GLU A 531 19.60 -28.28 21.29
N GLU A 532 19.52 -29.56 20.91
CA GLU A 532 20.44 -30.60 21.36
C GLU A 532 21.75 -30.54 20.57
N ASN A 533 22.89 -30.62 21.26
CA ASN A 533 24.16 -30.12 20.71
C ASN A 533 25.12 -31.22 20.24
N GLU A 534 25.44 -31.23 18.94
CA GLU A 534 26.71 -31.72 18.39
C GLU A 534 27.50 -30.55 17.77
N HIS A 535 28.40 -29.96 18.55
CA HIS A 535 29.58 -29.13 18.21
C HIS A 535 29.50 -27.96 17.19
N THR A 536 28.49 -27.79 16.35
CA THR A 536 28.48 -26.80 15.25
C THR A 536 27.13 -26.12 14.96
N ARG A 537 26.05 -26.41 15.69
CA ARG A 537 24.73 -25.79 15.45
C ARG A 537 24.55 -24.45 16.17
N MET A 538 23.93 -23.51 15.45
CA MET A 538 23.42 -22.24 15.98
C MET A 538 21.88 -22.32 16.05
N CYS A 539 21.24 -21.47 16.85
CA CYS A 539 19.78 -21.35 16.85
C CYS A 539 19.24 -21.02 15.45
N GLU A 540 18.03 -21.51 15.14
CA GLU A 540 17.37 -21.29 13.84
C GLU A 540 17.22 -19.80 13.48
N THR A 541 17.10 -19.51 12.18
CA THR A 541 16.94 -18.13 11.68
C THR A 541 15.70 -17.46 12.28
N GLY A 542 15.93 -16.44 13.12
CA GLY A 542 14.88 -15.76 13.88
C GLY A 542 15.02 -15.88 15.39
N TYR A 543 15.90 -16.78 15.86
CA TYR A 543 16.18 -17.03 17.27
C TYR A 543 17.60 -16.56 17.67
N ILE A 544 17.82 -16.42 18.97
CA ILE A 544 19.11 -16.11 19.62
C ILE A 544 19.34 -17.06 20.79
N GLN A 545 20.60 -17.41 21.02
CA GLN A 545 21.01 -18.20 22.18
C GLN A 545 20.98 -17.32 23.44
N MET A 546 20.16 -17.68 24.41
CA MET A 546 20.05 -16.99 25.70
C MET A 546 20.91 -17.63 26.80
N GLY A 547 21.23 -18.92 26.69
CA GLY A 547 22.03 -19.66 27.66
C GLY A 547 22.25 -21.12 27.27
N ARG A 548 22.83 -21.90 28.18
CA ARG A 548 23.00 -23.36 28.03
C ARG A 548 22.59 -24.13 29.28
N ASP A 549 22.32 -25.42 29.08
CA ASP A 549 22.10 -26.41 30.14
C ASP A 549 23.10 -27.56 30.03
N GLY A 550 23.81 -27.86 31.11
CA GLY A 550 24.85 -28.89 31.21
C GLY A 550 24.32 -30.32 31.34
N ALA A 551 23.03 -30.55 31.07
CA ALA A 551 22.39 -31.85 31.18
C ALA A 551 22.88 -32.91 30.16
N GLY A 552 23.61 -32.51 29.11
CA GLY A 552 24.22 -33.40 28.12
C GLY A 552 25.73 -33.48 28.27
N LYS A 553 26.25 -34.59 28.81
CA LYS A 553 27.70 -34.85 28.86
C LYS A 553 28.23 -35.23 27.46
N CYS A 554 29.22 -34.50 26.97
CA CYS A 554 30.17 -35.07 26.02
C CYS A 554 31.07 -36.07 26.76
N SER A 555 31.33 -37.22 26.13
CA SER A 555 32.29 -38.20 26.64
C SER A 555 33.72 -37.72 26.43
N ASP A 556 34.48 -37.66 27.53
CA ASP A 556 35.94 -37.63 27.58
C ASP A 556 36.69 -36.49 26.85
N SER A 557 36.55 -35.26 27.35
CA SER A 557 37.65 -34.26 27.41
C SER A 557 37.25 -33.05 28.28
N GLU A 558 38.22 -32.20 28.63
CA GLU A 558 38.03 -30.95 29.39
C GLU A 558 37.43 -29.81 28.53
N ASP A 559 36.60 -30.14 27.52
CA ASP A 559 36.07 -29.17 26.57
C ASP A 559 34.93 -28.34 27.19
N THR A 560 35.11 -27.03 27.21
CA THR A 560 34.25 -26.07 27.89
C THR A 560 33.00 -25.67 27.08
N GLN A 561 32.78 -26.26 25.90
CA GLN A 561 31.74 -25.84 24.95
C GLN A 561 30.53 -26.79 24.81
N CYS A 562 30.48 -27.89 25.57
CA CYS A 562 29.42 -28.90 25.48
C CYS A 562 28.17 -28.59 26.35
N GLY A 563 26.97 -28.99 25.88
CA GLY A 563 25.67 -28.79 26.56
C GLY A 563 24.58 -28.23 25.63
N ASN A 564 23.31 -28.43 25.99
CA ASN A 564 22.14 -28.03 25.21
C ASN A 564 21.99 -26.51 25.16
N ILE A 565 21.58 -25.96 24.01
CA ILE A 565 21.44 -24.52 23.78
C ILE A 565 20.00 -24.10 24.09
N ILE A 566 19.82 -23.04 24.87
CA ILE A 566 18.52 -22.42 25.11
C ILE A 566 18.34 -21.30 24.07
N CYS A 567 17.49 -21.54 23.08
CA CYS A 567 17.19 -20.62 21.99
C CYS A 567 15.86 -19.91 22.24
N CYS A 568 15.82 -18.58 22.13
CA CYS A 568 14.60 -17.76 22.25
C CYS A 568 14.41 -16.84 21.03
N PRO A 569 13.18 -16.43 20.68
CA PRO A 569 12.96 -15.52 19.54
C PRO A 569 13.74 -14.21 19.68
N LYS A 570 14.27 -13.67 18.58
CA LYS A 570 14.93 -12.34 18.55
C LYS A 570 14.03 -11.20 19.05
N SER A 571 12.72 -11.36 18.92
CA SER A 571 11.70 -10.42 19.39
C SER A 571 11.35 -10.56 20.88
N SER A 572 11.94 -11.52 21.61
CA SER A 572 11.47 -11.89 22.96
C SER A 572 11.73 -10.88 24.08
N GLY A 573 12.58 -9.86 23.89
CA GLY A 573 12.77 -8.79 24.90
C GLY A 573 13.17 -9.33 26.29
N LEU A 574 14.02 -10.35 26.30
CA LEU A 574 14.62 -10.93 27.49
C LEU A 574 16.10 -10.57 27.55
N ARG A 575 16.59 -10.23 28.74
CA ARG A 575 18.02 -9.99 29.05
C ARG A 575 18.35 -10.45 30.45
N ASP A 576 19.63 -10.36 30.80
CA ASP A 576 20.19 -10.68 32.13
C ASP A 576 19.83 -12.09 32.62
N CYS A 577 19.70 -13.04 31.68
CA CYS A 577 19.34 -14.41 31.96
C CYS A 577 20.40 -15.10 32.83
N THR A 578 19.98 -15.64 33.97
CA THR A 578 20.85 -16.38 34.90
C THR A 578 20.13 -17.60 35.46
N TRP A 579 20.88 -18.66 35.75
CA TRP A 579 20.36 -19.77 36.53
C TRP A 579 20.37 -19.42 38.02
N ARG A 580 19.29 -19.79 38.72
CA ARG A 580 19.10 -19.63 40.16
C ARG A 580 18.97 -20.99 40.84
N GLY A 581 19.58 -21.11 42.01
CA GLY A 581 19.57 -22.31 42.86
C GLY A 581 20.96 -22.95 42.96
N SER A 582 21.61 -22.85 44.11
CA SER A 582 22.94 -23.41 44.38
C SER A 582 22.91 -24.51 45.44
N GLY A 583 24.00 -25.28 45.55
CA GLY A 583 24.17 -26.32 46.58
C GLY A 583 23.67 -27.71 46.16
N GLY A 584 23.62 -28.63 47.14
CA GLY A 584 23.15 -30.01 46.92
C GLY A 584 21.63 -30.16 46.95
N ASP A 585 20.92 -29.25 47.63
CA ASP A 585 19.45 -29.19 47.71
C ASP A 585 19.01 -27.85 47.09
N CYS A 586 18.66 -27.89 45.81
CA CYS A 586 18.50 -26.69 44.99
C CYS A 586 17.09 -26.10 45.14
N ASN A 587 17.03 -24.82 45.56
CA ASN A 587 15.81 -24.04 45.66
C ASN A 587 15.77 -22.96 44.56
N GLY A 588 15.83 -23.39 43.29
CA GLY A 588 15.80 -22.48 42.14
C GLY A 588 14.43 -21.84 41.94
N GLN A 589 14.30 -20.58 42.35
CA GLN A 589 13.13 -19.74 42.16
C GLN A 589 13.55 -18.40 41.55
N CYS A 590 12.72 -17.85 40.66
CA CYS A 590 12.93 -16.53 40.08
C CYS A 590 12.36 -15.47 41.02
N HIS A 591 12.97 -14.29 41.05
CA HIS A 591 12.52 -13.17 41.87
C HIS A 591 11.35 -12.43 41.18
N GLY A 592 10.62 -11.60 41.93
CA GLY A 592 9.66 -10.67 41.32
C GLY A 592 10.40 -9.73 40.35
N GLY A 593 9.91 -9.61 39.11
CA GLY A 593 10.63 -8.95 38.00
C GLY A 593 11.23 -9.91 36.97
N GLU A 594 11.28 -11.21 37.27
CA GLU A 594 11.92 -12.22 36.42
C GLU A 594 10.93 -13.28 35.94
N VAL A 595 11.17 -13.81 34.74
CA VAL A 595 10.40 -14.92 34.17
C VAL A 595 11.24 -16.18 34.12
N LYS A 596 10.67 -17.27 34.61
CA LYS A 596 11.26 -18.62 34.57
C LYS A 596 11.11 -19.20 33.16
N VAL A 597 12.14 -19.08 32.34
CA VAL A 597 12.17 -19.59 30.96
C VAL A 597 12.21 -21.12 30.94
N THR A 598 13.02 -21.72 31.82
CA THR A 598 13.12 -23.19 31.96
C THR A 598 13.64 -23.60 33.35
N GLY A 599 13.75 -24.90 33.61
CA GLY A 599 14.32 -25.47 34.84
C GLY A 599 15.15 -26.72 34.55
N SER A 600 16.19 -26.96 35.34
CA SER A 600 17.12 -28.09 35.15
C SER A 600 17.66 -28.57 36.50
N SER A 601 18.02 -29.86 36.58
CA SER A 601 18.81 -30.37 37.70
C SER A 601 20.30 -30.02 37.60
N TRP A 602 20.80 -29.56 36.46
CA TRP A 602 22.23 -29.28 36.21
C TRP A 602 22.55 -27.78 36.15
N GLY A 603 21.82 -27.03 35.31
CA GLY A 603 22.15 -25.63 34.99
C GLY A 603 23.37 -25.51 34.06
N GLY A 604 23.82 -24.29 33.76
CA GLY A 604 24.92 -24.06 32.82
C GLY A 604 25.38 -22.59 32.76
N TRP A 605 26.13 -22.25 31.71
CA TRP A 605 26.71 -20.92 31.48
C TRP A 605 25.88 -20.08 30.49
N PRO A 606 25.96 -18.73 30.50
CA PRO A 606 26.76 -17.86 31.38
C PRO A 606 25.94 -17.22 32.53
N GLY A 607 26.62 -16.49 33.44
CA GLY A 607 25.99 -15.62 34.44
C GLY A 607 25.66 -16.23 35.81
N GLU A 608 26.11 -17.46 36.09
CA GLU A 608 25.75 -18.17 37.34
C GLU A 608 26.52 -17.72 38.59
N SER A 609 25.77 -17.56 39.68
CA SER A 609 26.28 -17.61 41.07
C SER A 609 26.25 -19.03 41.66
N SER A 610 25.93 -20.04 40.83
CA SER A 610 25.41 -21.33 41.26
C SER A 610 25.92 -22.54 40.45
N GLY A 611 27.18 -22.53 39.99
CA GLY A 611 27.80 -23.40 38.97
C GLY A 611 27.40 -24.88 38.75
N ASN A 612 27.96 -25.48 37.70
CA ASN A 612 27.52 -26.65 36.90
C ASN A 612 27.27 -28.01 37.61
N LYS A 613 27.18 -28.07 38.95
CA LYS A 613 26.92 -29.32 39.70
C LYS A 613 25.44 -29.66 39.72
N ARG A 614 25.14 -30.95 39.56
CA ARG A 614 23.77 -31.48 39.63
C ARG A 614 23.19 -31.40 41.04
N CYS A 615 21.95 -30.91 41.13
CA CYS A 615 21.11 -30.95 42.32
C CYS A 615 20.81 -32.39 42.77
N SER A 616 20.98 -32.67 44.07
CA SER A 616 20.64 -33.97 44.68
C SER A 616 19.16 -34.04 45.06
N ARG A 617 18.55 -32.89 45.37
CA ARG A 617 17.12 -32.69 45.58
C ARG A 617 16.73 -31.29 45.08
N GLY A 618 15.47 -31.11 44.67
CA GLY A 618 15.00 -29.87 44.05
C GLY A 618 15.58 -29.65 42.64
N GLY A 619 15.62 -28.40 42.19
CA GLY A 619 16.10 -28.04 40.86
C GLY A 619 16.47 -26.56 40.74
N LYS A 620 17.19 -26.21 39.67
CA LYS A 620 17.53 -24.83 39.30
C LYS A 620 16.48 -24.25 38.36
N ALA A 621 16.33 -22.93 38.37
CA ALA A 621 15.46 -22.18 37.46
C ALA A 621 16.31 -21.25 36.58
N PHE A 622 16.09 -21.26 35.26
CA PHE A 622 16.69 -20.28 34.36
C PHE A 622 15.75 -19.07 34.30
N CYS A 623 16.19 -17.97 34.90
CA CYS A 623 15.42 -16.77 35.13
C CYS A 623 15.98 -15.64 34.27
N CYS A 624 15.12 -15.02 33.45
CA CYS A 624 15.48 -13.84 32.67
C CYS A 624 14.71 -12.63 33.17
N ARG A 625 15.34 -11.44 33.16
CA ARG A 625 14.62 -10.18 33.32
C ARG A 625 13.88 -9.90 32.00
N ALA A 626 12.68 -9.33 32.11
CA ALA A 626 11.87 -9.01 30.94
C ALA A 626 11.58 -7.52 30.85
N ASP A 627 11.79 -6.97 29.65
CA ASP A 627 12.11 -5.56 29.43
C ASP A 627 10.95 -4.59 29.67
N LYS A 628 9.75 -5.16 29.75
CA LYS A 628 8.49 -4.44 29.86
C LYS A 628 7.75 -4.75 31.16
N PHE A 629 8.35 -5.53 32.07
CA PHE A 629 7.71 -5.98 33.31
C PHE A 629 7.39 -4.82 34.26
N GLU A 630 8.33 -3.90 34.46
CA GLU A 630 8.13 -2.74 35.35
C GLU A 630 7.08 -1.77 34.78
N LYS A 631 7.12 -1.49 33.47
CA LYS A 631 6.12 -0.65 32.77
C LYS A 631 4.72 -1.27 32.79
N LEU A 632 4.61 -2.60 32.70
CA LEU A 632 3.33 -3.30 32.87
C LEU A 632 2.66 -3.02 34.22
N LEU A 633 3.44 -2.76 35.27
CA LEU A 633 2.91 -2.60 36.63
C LEU A 633 2.87 -1.12 37.10
N ASP A 634 3.11 -0.16 36.20
CA ASP A 634 3.03 1.26 36.56
C ASP A 634 1.61 1.67 37.00
N GLY A 635 1.53 2.34 38.15
CA GLY A 635 0.27 2.64 38.82
C GLY A 635 -0.34 1.48 39.61
N CYS A 636 0.39 0.38 39.82
CA CYS A 636 0.06 -0.67 40.79
C CYS A 636 0.89 -0.56 42.07
N ARG A 637 0.32 -0.97 43.22
CA ARG A 637 1.00 -1.00 44.53
C ARG A 637 0.35 -2.00 45.49
N TRP A 638 1.09 -2.43 46.50
CA TRP A 638 0.52 -3.08 47.67
C TRP A 638 -0.04 -2.03 48.66
N THR A 639 -1.14 -2.35 49.33
CA THR A 639 -1.65 -1.56 50.46
C THR A 639 -0.81 -1.79 51.71
N ASN A 640 -0.94 -0.90 52.70
CA ASN A 640 -0.60 -1.25 54.09
C ASN A 640 -1.45 -2.46 54.55
N PHE A 641 -1.03 -3.12 55.63
CA PHE A 641 -1.77 -4.22 56.23
C PHE A 641 -3.21 -3.79 56.56
N ASN A 642 -4.17 -4.62 56.13
CA ASN A 642 -5.62 -4.41 56.21
C ASN A 642 -6.14 -3.13 55.54
N GLY A 643 -5.33 -2.48 54.68
CA GLY A 643 -5.74 -1.35 53.85
C GLY A 643 -6.60 -1.74 52.64
N ALA A 644 -7.41 -0.81 52.17
CA ALA A 644 -8.19 -0.92 50.93
C ALA A 644 -7.51 -0.15 49.77
N CYS A 645 -7.92 -0.46 48.54
CA CYS A 645 -7.57 0.33 47.37
C CYS A 645 -8.25 1.71 47.43
N HIS A 646 -7.65 2.73 46.80
CA HIS A 646 -8.29 4.05 46.65
C HIS A 646 -9.50 3.98 45.69
N PRO A 647 -10.41 4.96 45.70
CA PRO A 647 -11.61 4.94 44.86
C PRO A 647 -11.32 4.94 43.34
N ASP A 648 -10.15 5.41 42.95
CA ASP A 648 -9.60 5.40 41.58
C ASP A 648 -8.74 4.16 41.28
N GLU A 649 -8.70 3.16 42.18
CA GLU A 649 -7.95 1.91 42.04
C GLU A 649 -8.87 0.68 42.09
N LYS A 650 -8.49 -0.39 41.39
CA LYS A 650 -9.11 -1.73 41.45
C LYS A 650 -8.15 -2.74 42.07
N LYS A 651 -8.68 -3.66 42.87
CA LYS A 651 -7.93 -4.75 43.47
C LYS A 651 -7.60 -5.81 42.41
N ALA A 652 -6.31 -6.04 42.17
CA ALA A 652 -5.76 -7.07 41.30
C ALA A 652 -5.53 -8.40 42.03
N ALA A 653 -4.98 -8.35 43.26
CA ALA A 653 -4.64 -9.54 44.04
C ALA A 653 -4.70 -9.30 45.56
N TYR A 654 -4.37 -10.32 46.36
CA TYR A 654 -4.28 -10.26 47.82
C TYR A 654 -3.21 -11.23 48.33
N ALA A 655 -2.54 -10.86 49.42
CA ALA A 655 -1.54 -11.68 50.12
C ALA A 655 -1.77 -11.62 51.63
N PHE A 656 -1.67 -12.75 52.32
CA PHE A 656 -1.57 -12.78 53.78
C PHE A 656 -0.13 -12.53 54.23
N SER A 657 0.03 -11.88 55.38
CA SER A 657 1.33 -11.64 55.99
C SER A 657 1.78 -12.81 56.85
N ASP A 658 3.06 -12.84 57.21
CA ASP A 658 3.58 -13.81 58.18
C ASP A 658 2.98 -13.59 59.59
N LYS A 659 2.45 -12.40 59.90
CA LYS A 659 1.69 -12.10 61.12
C LYS A 659 0.21 -12.47 60.96
N ASP A 660 -0.34 -13.14 61.97
CA ASP A 660 -1.67 -13.72 61.90
C ASP A 660 -2.79 -12.66 61.83
N GLY A 661 -3.73 -12.87 60.91
CA GLY A 661 -4.90 -12.00 60.70
C GLY A 661 -4.64 -10.73 59.88
N GLU A 662 -3.40 -10.44 59.48
CA GLU A 662 -3.05 -9.28 58.65
C GLU A 662 -2.76 -9.68 57.19
N GLY A 663 -3.23 -8.88 56.24
CA GLY A 663 -2.92 -9.07 54.82
C GLY A 663 -3.04 -7.79 53.99
N GLN A 664 -2.51 -7.83 52.77
CA GLN A 664 -2.37 -6.66 51.89
C GLN A 664 -3.09 -6.92 50.56
N ALA A 665 -3.72 -5.88 50.00
CA ALA A 665 -4.28 -5.92 48.66
C ALA A 665 -3.25 -5.38 47.65
N TYR A 666 -3.17 -5.98 46.48
CA TYR A 666 -2.49 -5.40 45.32
C TYR A 666 -3.53 -4.60 44.54
N CYS A 667 -3.31 -3.30 44.39
CA CYS A 667 -4.26 -2.33 43.83
C CYS A 667 -3.61 -1.65 42.63
N CYS A 668 -4.35 -1.49 41.53
CA CYS A 668 -3.90 -0.82 40.31
C CYS A 668 -4.90 0.25 39.89
N LYS A 669 -4.44 1.38 39.34
CA LYS A 669 -5.33 2.47 38.89
C LYS A 669 -6.38 2.01 37.86
N ALA A 670 -7.60 2.49 38.02
CA ALA A 670 -8.79 2.12 37.25
C ALA A 670 -8.98 2.92 35.95
N ASN A 671 -8.16 3.95 35.71
CA ASN A 671 -8.20 4.84 34.55
C ASN A 671 -7.36 4.35 33.35
N ARG A 672 -6.65 3.22 33.50
CA ARG A 672 -5.98 2.49 32.42
C ARG A 672 -6.68 1.13 32.20
N PRO A 673 -6.50 0.46 31.05
CA PRO A 673 -6.77 -0.98 30.94
C PRO A 673 -6.06 -1.71 32.09
N MET A 674 -6.77 -2.59 32.81
CA MET A 674 -6.21 -3.26 33.98
C MET A 674 -4.97 -4.08 33.59
N PRO A 675 -3.79 -3.85 34.17
CA PRO A 675 -2.53 -4.38 33.63
C PRO A 675 -2.38 -5.88 33.70
N VAL A 676 -2.98 -6.48 34.72
CA VAL A 676 -2.93 -7.90 35.00
C VAL A 676 -4.33 -8.37 35.35
N SER A 677 -4.67 -9.56 34.88
CA SER A 677 -5.97 -10.20 35.09
C SER A 677 -5.77 -11.66 35.53
N ASN A 678 -6.83 -12.28 36.04
CA ASN A 678 -6.82 -13.70 36.48
C ASN A 678 -5.71 -14.05 37.50
N CYS A 679 -5.31 -13.08 38.32
CA CYS A 679 -4.24 -13.25 39.30
C CYS A 679 -4.57 -14.34 40.34
N HIS A 680 -3.67 -15.31 40.49
CA HIS A 680 -3.80 -16.42 41.43
C HIS A 680 -2.43 -16.88 41.97
N TRP A 681 -2.41 -17.56 43.11
CA TRP A 681 -1.18 -18.05 43.73
C TRP A 681 -0.89 -19.50 43.33
N VAL A 682 0.36 -19.78 42.93
CA VAL A 682 0.85 -21.11 42.53
C VAL A 682 1.98 -21.56 43.45
N GLY A 683 1.95 -22.82 43.86
CA GLY A 683 2.88 -23.42 44.82
C GLY A 683 2.14 -24.16 45.93
N GLN A 684 2.21 -25.49 45.94
CA GLN A 684 1.55 -26.35 46.92
C GLN A 684 2.56 -27.10 47.80
N GLY A 685 2.18 -27.40 49.05
CA GLY A 685 3.00 -28.18 49.99
C GLY A 685 4.35 -27.52 50.30
N ASP A 686 5.41 -27.99 49.66
CA ASP A 686 6.76 -27.41 49.78
C ASP A 686 7.07 -26.33 48.74
N CYS A 687 6.15 -26.05 47.83
CA CYS A 687 6.24 -25.03 46.79
C CYS A 687 7.40 -25.25 45.78
N ALA A 688 7.75 -26.51 45.51
CA ALA A 688 8.61 -26.88 44.38
C ALA A 688 8.01 -26.52 43.00
N ASP A 689 6.69 -26.42 42.91
CA ASP A 689 5.88 -26.28 41.70
C ASP A 689 5.41 -24.84 41.42
N ASN A 690 6.07 -23.83 41.99
CA ASN A 690 5.68 -22.42 41.94
C ASN A 690 5.82 -21.71 40.55
N THR A 691 5.65 -22.44 39.44
CA THR A 691 5.85 -21.94 38.07
C THR A 691 4.51 -21.55 37.45
N CYS A 692 4.41 -20.32 36.95
CA CYS A 692 3.20 -19.86 36.23
C CYS A 692 2.99 -20.60 34.91
N SER A 693 1.76 -20.59 34.40
CA SER A 693 1.49 -21.15 33.08
C SER A 693 2.15 -20.30 31.98
N LYS A 694 2.28 -20.88 30.78
CA LYS A 694 2.89 -20.19 29.62
C LYS A 694 2.23 -18.85 29.28
N THR A 695 0.95 -18.66 29.58
CA THR A 695 0.23 -17.41 29.32
C THR A 695 0.29 -16.38 30.46
N GLU A 696 1.15 -16.59 31.47
CA GLU A 696 1.12 -15.84 32.73
C GLU A 696 2.51 -15.48 33.24
N ILE A 697 2.59 -14.39 34.01
CA ILE A 697 3.82 -13.85 34.59
C ILE A 697 3.81 -13.95 36.12
N THR A 698 4.99 -14.12 36.73
CA THR A 698 5.16 -14.06 38.19
C THR A 698 5.30 -12.62 38.64
N LEU A 699 4.31 -12.08 39.36
CA LEU A 699 4.36 -10.70 39.86
C LEU A 699 5.23 -10.54 41.09
N THR A 700 5.09 -11.46 42.04
CA THR A 700 5.84 -11.47 43.30
C THR A 700 5.74 -12.84 43.94
N THR A 701 6.47 -13.05 45.03
CA THR A 701 6.53 -14.31 45.77
C THR A 701 6.17 -14.10 47.24
N SER A 702 5.60 -15.12 47.89
CA SER A 702 5.18 -15.07 49.30
C SER A 702 5.28 -16.44 49.96
N SER A 703 5.65 -16.46 51.25
CA SER A 703 5.64 -17.64 52.13
C SER A 703 4.26 -18.31 52.17
N LYS A 704 3.19 -17.51 52.37
CA LYS A 704 1.80 -17.97 52.57
C LYS A 704 0.90 -17.74 51.34
N GLY A 705 1.13 -16.66 50.59
CA GLY A 705 0.34 -16.29 49.41
C GLY A 705 -1.09 -15.87 49.76
N GLY A 706 -2.07 -16.34 48.98
CA GLY A 706 -3.50 -16.06 49.17
C GLY A 706 -4.21 -16.94 50.21
N THR A 707 -3.46 -17.73 50.98
CA THR A 707 -3.93 -18.74 51.94
C THR A 707 -3.10 -18.64 53.22
N PHE A 708 -3.49 -19.32 54.31
CA PHE A 708 -2.68 -19.36 55.55
C PHE A 708 -1.51 -20.35 55.50
N ASP A 709 -1.53 -21.34 54.59
CA ASP A 709 -0.53 -22.41 54.52
C ASP A 709 0.83 -21.89 54.00
N SER A 710 1.90 -22.10 54.78
CA SER A 710 3.26 -21.66 54.43
C SER A 710 4.08 -22.72 53.69
N CYS A 711 4.88 -22.30 52.72
CA CYS A 711 5.92 -23.13 52.09
C CYS A 711 7.03 -23.54 53.07
N ASN A 712 7.70 -24.66 52.79
CA ASN A 712 8.84 -25.17 53.55
C ASN A 712 10.19 -24.87 52.87
N TRP A 713 11.30 -25.08 53.59
CA TRP A 713 12.68 -24.95 53.07
C TRP A 713 13.01 -23.61 52.37
N TRP A 714 12.48 -22.51 52.90
CA TRP A 714 12.68 -21.13 52.41
C TRP A 714 12.14 -20.85 51.00
N ARG A 715 11.36 -21.78 50.43
CA ARG A 715 10.65 -21.59 49.16
C ARG A 715 9.45 -20.68 49.33
N GLN A 716 8.96 -20.11 48.23
CA GLN A 716 7.79 -19.23 48.21
C GLN A 716 6.82 -19.59 47.09
N LYS A 717 5.53 -19.31 47.29
CA LYS A 717 4.51 -19.34 46.24
C LYS A 717 4.70 -18.16 45.30
N SER A 718 4.29 -18.31 44.04
CA SER A 718 4.34 -17.27 43.01
C SER A 718 2.94 -16.72 42.75
N LEU A 719 2.80 -15.39 42.67
CA LEU A 719 1.56 -14.75 42.22
C LEU A 719 1.58 -14.69 40.68
N CYS A 720 0.82 -15.60 40.06
CA CYS A 720 0.72 -15.73 38.62
C CYS A 720 -0.49 -14.95 38.08
N CYS A 721 -0.28 -14.13 37.05
CA CYS A 721 -1.35 -13.36 36.41
C CYS A 721 -1.24 -13.37 34.89
N THR A 722 -2.38 -13.31 34.20
CA THR A 722 -2.42 -13.08 32.75
C THR A 722 -2.12 -11.59 32.47
N PRO A 723 -1.04 -11.26 31.73
CA PRO A 723 -0.73 -9.88 31.36
C PRO A 723 -1.74 -9.35 30.33
N ASN A 724 -2.18 -8.11 30.50
CA ASN A 724 -3.05 -7.46 29.54
C ASN A 724 -2.24 -6.68 28.50
N GLY A 725 -2.25 -7.13 27.24
CA GLY A 725 -1.52 -6.48 26.16
C GLY A 725 -1.99 -5.06 25.83
N ASP A 726 -3.21 -4.68 26.23
CA ASP A 726 -3.70 -3.30 26.11
C ASP A 726 -3.26 -2.39 27.26
N ALA A 727 -2.62 -2.93 28.31
CA ALA A 727 -1.97 -2.12 29.35
C ALA A 727 -0.46 -1.95 29.12
N LEU A 728 0.14 -2.77 28.26
CA LEU A 728 1.39 -2.42 27.58
C LEU A 728 1.20 -1.41 26.45
N VAL A 729 -0.05 -1.03 26.14
CA VAL A 729 -0.30 0.29 25.55
C VAL A 729 -0.22 1.31 26.69
N GLU A 730 1.00 1.63 27.10
CA GLU A 730 1.22 2.94 27.66
C GLU A 730 1.02 3.98 26.56
N GLU A 731 0.35 5.08 26.93
CA GLU A 731 0.53 6.35 26.26
C GLU A 731 2.05 6.64 26.24
N TYR A 732 2.66 6.69 25.06
CA TYR A 732 4.10 6.93 24.94
C TYR A 732 4.50 8.26 25.59
N LYS A 733 5.05 8.20 26.79
CA LYS A 733 5.84 9.28 27.39
C LYS A 733 7.26 9.16 26.87
N CYS A 734 7.67 10.14 26.06
CA CYS A 734 9.03 10.24 25.55
C CYS A 734 9.88 11.10 26.50
N ASP A 735 10.37 10.50 27.58
CA ASP A 735 11.46 11.04 28.42
C ASP A 735 12.35 9.87 28.85
N ASP A 736 13.38 9.58 28.05
CA ASP A 736 14.59 8.86 28.46
C ASP A 736 15.78 9.74 28.00
N ASN A 737 16.65 10.12 28.94
CA ASN A 737 17.72 11.09 28.73
C ASN A 737 19.05 10.36 28.46
N PRO A 738 19.66 10.45 27.26
CA PRO A 738 20.89 9.71 26.94
C PRO A 738 22.14 10.20 27.71
N CYS A 739 22.06 11.24 28.54
CA CYS A 739 23.12 11.55 29.52
C CYS A 739 23.09 10.69 30.80
N GLU A 740 22.14 9.75 30.95
CA GLU A 740 22.04 8.90 32.16
C GLU A 740 22.65 7.49 31.99
N GLU A 741 23.23 7.17 30.82
CA GLU A 741 24.15 6.05 30.65
C GLU A 741 25.62 6.52 30.81
N GLU A 742 26.39 5.85 31.68
CA GLU A 742 27.82 6.15 31.89
C GLU A 742 28.61 6.04 30.58
N GLY A 743 29.13 7.17 30.10
CA GLY A 743 30.00 7.26 28.93
C GLY A 743 29.48 8.14 27.78
N TYR A 744 28.22 8.62 27.81
CA TYR A 744 27.66 9.43 26.71
C TYR A 744 27.60 10.95 26.95
N CYS A 745 27.83 11.42 28.17
CA CYS A 745 28.05 12.83 28.49
C CYS A 745 29.27 12.96 29.42
N GLU A 746 30.45 13.32 28.87
CA GLU A 746 31.61 13.72 29.68
C GLU A 746 31.47 15.19 30.09
N ASP A 747 31.61 15.47 31.39
CA ASP A 747 31.44 16.81 31.98
C ASP A 747 32.60 17.79 31.70
N ASP A 748 33.65 17.38 30.97
CA ASP A 748 34.92 18.11 30.88
C ASP A 748 35.25 18.62 29.46
N LEU A 749 34.42 19.51 28.92
CA LEU A 749 34.85 20.50 27.94
C LEU A 749 34.61 21.93 28.43
N GLY A 750 35.55 22.35 29.29
CA GLY A 750 35.78 23.73 29.66
C GLY A 750 36.16 24.66 28.49
N PRO A 751 36.60 25.90 28.79
CA PRO A 751 36.17 27.06 28.02
C PRO A 751 36.92 27.30 26.71
N VAL A 752 36.22 27.18 25.57
CA VAL A 752 36.57 27.89 24.33
C VAL A 752 35.58 29.04 24.12
N VAL A 753 35.87 30.14 24.81
CA VAL A 753 35.17 31.43 24.65
C VAL A 753 35.65 32.12 23.37
N SER A 754 34.84 33.06 22.87
CA SER A 754 35.20 34.16 21.95
C SER A 754 35.46 33.81 20.48
N GLY A 755 34.64 34.38 19.60
CA GLY A 755 34.76 34.18 18.15
C GLY A 755 33.54 34.59 17.30
N TRP A 756 32.58 35.34 17.85
CA TRP A 756 31.41 35.78 17.09
C TRP A 756 31.77 36.92 16.15
N SER A 757 31.71 36.68 14.83
CA SER A 757 31.69 37.72 13.81
C SER A 757 30.49 37.54 12.87
N LYS A 758 29.85 38.67 12.51
CA LYS A 758 28.75 38.71 11.54
C LYS A 758 29.34 38.36 10.16
N ARG A 759 29.15 37.12 9.69
CA ARG A 759 29.54 36.75 8.32
C ARG A 759 28.61 37.46 7.34
N SER A 760 29.10 38.57 6.77
CA SER A 760 28.44 39.28 5.67
C SER A 760 28.51 38.42 4.40
N ILE A 761 27.52 38.57 3.51
CA ILE A 761 27.55 37.94 2.17
C ILE A 761 28.66 38.55 1.28
N ALA A 762 29.31 39.64 1.71
CA ALA A 762 30.53 40.16 1.11
C ALA A 762 31.74 39.19 1.24
N ASP A 763 31.85 38.46 2.37
CA ASP A 763 33.09 37.79 2.77
C ASP A 763 33.28 36.37 2.18
N SER A 764 32.74 36.11 0.99
CA SER A 764 33.16 34.96 0.19
C SER A 764 33.24 35.21 -1.32
N TYR A 765 33.45 36.48 -1.71
CA TYR A 765 33.86 36.84 -3.08
C TYR A 765 35.12 37.72 -3.15
N ALA A 766 35.71 38.12 -2.02
CA ALA A 766 36.95 38.89 -2.00
C ALA A 766 37.88 38.52 -0.82
N SER A 767 38.77 37.56 -1.06
CA SER A 767 40.12 37.54 -0.46
C SER A 767 41.00 36.58 -1.28
N ASP A 768 41.56 37.13 -2.36
CA ASP A 768 42.69 36.65 -3.18
C ASP A 768 42.50 35.31 -3.94
N GLU A 769 42.83 35.23 -5.23
CA GLU A 769 43.79 36.05 -5.98
C GLU A 769 43.17 36.88 -7.12
N ASN A 770 43.27 38.20 -6.96
CA ASN A 770 43.43 39.26 -7.96
C ASN A 770 42.38 39.53 -9.07
N ASP A 771 41.95 40.80 -9.03
CA ASP A 771 41.53 41.67 -10.15
C ASP A 771 40.08 41.54 -10.68
N HIS A 772 39.15 42.25 -10.03
CA HIS A 772 38.77 43.60 -10.49
C HIS A 772 37.88 44.33 -9.47
N ASN A 773 38.14 45.63 -9.29
CA ASN A 773 37.50 46.48 -8.27
C ASN A 773 36.13 47.00 -8.75
N PHE A 774 35.03 46.56 -8.12
CA PHE A 774 33.67 46.91 -8.53
C PHE A 774 33.37 48.42 -8.52
N ASN A 775 34.08 49.21 -7.72
CA ASN A 775 33.87 50.67 -7.64
C ASN A 775 34.38 51.44 -8.88
N GLU A 776 35.11 50.81 -9.80
CA GLU A 776 35.46 51.42 -11.11
C GLU A 776 34.41 51.18 -12.22
N LEU A 777 33.47 50.24 -12.02
CA LEU A 777 32.53 49.83 -13.07
C LEU A 777 31.29 50.73 -13.15
N ASP A 778 30.80 51.24 -12.02
CA ASP A 778 29.63 52.13 -11.97
C ASP A 778 29.93 53.47 -12.70
N GLY A 779 31.17 53.95 -12.63
CA GLY A 779 31.67 55.10 -13.40
C GLY A 779 31.87 54.84 -14.91
N ARG A 780 31.73 53.60 -15.39
CA ARG A 780 32.00 53.21 -16.79
C ARG A 780 30.77 52.68 -17.55
N ALA A 781 29.63 52.48 -16.89
CA ALA A 781 28.39 52.00 -17.49
C ALA A 781 27.79 52.91 -18.60
N GLY A 782 28.33 54.10 -18.81
CA GLY A 782 27.85 55.10 -19.79
C GLY A 782 28.48 55.06 -21.19
N ARG A 783 29.41 54.16 -21.53
CA ARG A 783 29.99 54.07 -22.90
C ARG A 783 30.29 52.64 -23.34
N PRO A 784 29.79 52.17 -24.51
CA PRO A 784 30.16 50.87 -25.05
C PRO A 784 31.63 50.86 -25.47
N ARG A 785 32.37 49.82 -25.08
CA ARG A 785 33.73 49.56 -25.58
C ARG A 785 33.69 48.43 -26.62
N PRO A 786 34.10 48.65 -27.87
CA PRO A 786 34.19 47.58 -28.85
C PRO A 786 35.35 46.63 -28.52
N GLY A 787 35.09 45.32 -28.46
CA GLY A 787 36.15 44.29 -28.47
C GLY A 787 36.11 43.20 -27.38
N LEU A 788 35.14 43.18 -26.47
CA LEU A 788 35.02 42.07 -25.50
C LEU A 788 34.41 40.80 -26.13
N PRO A 789 34.88 39.58 -25.78
CA PRO A 789 34.27 38.35 -26.24
C PRO A 789 32.84 38.19 -25.73
N ARG A 790 31.91 37.83 -26.63
CA ARG A 790 30.46 37.65 -26.36
C ARG A 790 30.16 36.77 -25.14
N THR A 791 31.03 35.80 -24.83
CA THR A 791 30.94 34.92 -23.67
C THR A 791 31.22 35.60 -22.32
N GLN A 792 32.08 36.63 -22.28
CA GLN A 792 32.32 37.39 -21.04
C GLN A 792 31.21 38.43 -20.79
N GLU A 793 30.65 39.04 -21.83
CA GLU A 793 29.41 39.82 -21.70
C GLU A 793 28.29 38.94 -21.16
N LEU A 794 28.07 37.75 -21.74
CA LEU A 794 27.10 36.77 -21.25
C LEU A 794 27.35 36.36 -19.80
N GLN A 795 28.60 36.15 -19.37
CA GLN A 795 28.93 35.80 -17.98
C GLN A 795 28.71 36.97 -17.01
N MET A 796 28.93 38.22 -17.42
CA MET A 796 28.61 39.39 -16.60
C MET A 796 27.10 39.63 -16.53
N ILE A 797 26.39 39.55 -17.66
CA ILE A 797 24.93 39.62 -17.73
C ILE A 797 24.31 38.53 -16.86
N ALA A 798 24.79 37.28 -16.95
CA ALA A 798 24.38 36.17 -16.11
C ALA A 798 24.69 36.42 -14.62
N LYS A 799 25.90 36.92 -14.26
CA LYS A 799 26.24 37.24 -12.86
C LYS A 799 25.36 38.33 -12.26
N THR A 800 25.07 39.40 -13.00
CA THR A 800 24.15 40.46 -12.54
C THR A 800 22.74 39.90 -12.42
N LEU A 801 22.27 39.15 -13.43
CA LEU A 801 21.04 38.35 -13.36
C LEU A 801 20.96 37.54 -12.06
N ILE A 802 21.99 36.77 -11.71
CA ILE A 802 22.01 35.89 -10.54
C ILE A 802 21.90 36.65 -9.21
N TRP A 803 22.44 37.87 -9.11
CA TRP A 803 22.37 38.65 -7.87
C TRP A 803 21.01 39.38 -7.70
N ASP A 804 20.45 39.82 -8.82
CA ASP A 804 19.24 40.65 -8.91
C ASP A 804 17.94 39.85 -9.08
N SER A 805 17.96 38.72 -9.80
CA SER A 805 16.82 37.81 -9.95
C SER A 805 16.68 36.82 -8.79
N ALA A 806 17.65 36.77 -7.88
CA ALA A 806 17.50 36.05 -6.62
C ALA A 806 16.31 36.66 -5.85
N PRO A 807 15.20 35.92 -5.64
CA PRO A 807 14.01 36.48 -5.04
C PRO A 807 14.33 37.08 -3.67
N TYR A 808 13.88 38.32 -3.51
CA TYR A 808 13.99 39.07 -2.27
C TYR A 808 13.05 38.45 -1.20
N PRO A 809 13.30 38.65 0.11
CA PRO A 809 13.41 39.95 0.78
C PRO A 809 14.86 40.47 0.79
N THR A 810 15.14 41.77 0.69
CA THR A 810 14.51 42.97 1.28
C THR A 810 15.50 43.61 2.26
N GLY A 811 16.81 43.54 1.99
CA GLY A 811 17.92 44.05 2.84
C GLY A 811 18.05 43.34 4.20
N ASP A 812 19.26 42.94 4.62
CA ASP A 812 19.56 42.15 5.86
C ASP A 812 18.77 40.83 6.05
N LYS A 813 17.76 40.53 5.20
CA LYS A 813 16.76 39.45 5.34
C LYS A 813 17.09 38.18 4.56
N ARG A 814 17.94 38.21 3.53
CA ARG A 814 18.48 36.98 2.90
C ARG A 814 19.31 36.13 3.90
N ALA A 815 19.79 36.74 4.99
CA ALA A 815 20.42 36.01 6.08
C ALA A 815 19.42 35.18 6.93
N TRP A 816 18.13 35.55 6.98
CA TRP A 816 17.18 35.00 7.96
C TRP A 816 16.68 33.58 7.66
N LEU A 817 16.70 33.14 6.40
CA LEU A 817 16.41 31.73 6.06
C LEU A 817 17.47 30.78 6.63
N PHE A 818 18.73 31.23 6.72
CA PHE A 818 19.86 30.39 7.08
C PHE A 818 20.48 30.71 8.45
N ARG A 819 20.22 31.91 9.00
CA ARG A 819 20.80 32.44 10.24
C ARG A 819 19.88 33.48 10.89
N LEU A 820 18.98 33.03 11.76
CA LEU A 820 18.65 33.62 13.07
C LEU A 820 17.57 32.74 13.75
N GLY A 821 17.66 32.58 15.08
CA GLY A 821 16.94 31.54 15.82
C GLY A 821 15.43 31.75 15.98
N GLY A 822 14.72 30.68 16.35
CA GLY A 822 13.35 30.69 16.90
C GLY A 822 12.18 30.92 15.93
N GLY A 823 12.42 31.37 14.69
CA GLY A 823 11.34 31.66 13.73
C GLY A 823 11.16 30.58 12.67
N LEU A 824 11.97 30.65 11.62
CA LEU A 824 11.85 29.80 10.43
C LEU A 824 12.24 28.35 10.66
N ALA A 825 13.34 28.10 11.38
CA ALA A 825 13.68 26.75 11.80
C ALA A 825 12.56 26.14 12.64
N GLU A 826 11.90 26.93 13.50
CA GLU A 826 10.75 26.48 14.29
C GLU A 826 9.50 26.21 13.46
N MET A 827 9.20 27.02 12.45
CA MET A 827 8.08 26.79 11.53
C MET A 827 8.34 25.68 10.52
N ALA A 828 9.60 25.46 10.10
CA ALA A 828 10.01 24.32 9.27
C ALA A 828 10.07 23.02 10.08
N LEU A 829 10.52 23.06 11.34
CA LEU A 829 10.36 21.97 12.32
C LEU A 829 8.87 21.65 12.48
N LYS A 830 8.01 22.64 12.76
CA LYS A 830 6.55 22.43 12.82
C LYS A 830 5.98 21.91 11.51
N GLY A 831 6.43 22.39 10.35
CA GLY A 831 6.03 21.87 9.05
C GLY A 831 6.38 20.40 8.87
N ALA A 832 7.62 20.02 9.16
CA ALA A 832 8.12 18.65 9.14
C ALA A 832 7.52 17.75 10.24
N PHE A 833 7.04 18.32 11.35
CA PHE A 833 6.34 17.59 12.42
C PHE A 833 4.82 17.53 12.22
N MET A 834 4.22 18.39 11.39
CA MET A 834 2.78 18.38 11.05
C MET A 834 2.47 17.72 9.69
N LYS A 835 3.48 17.29 8.92
CA LYS A 835 3.26 16.62 7.62
C LYS A 835 2.90 15.13 7.72
N ASP A 836 3.05 14.52 8.90
CA ASP A 836 2.72 13.11 9.15
C ASP A 836 1.42 12.97 9.95
N ASN A 837 0.28 13.06 9.25
CA ASN A 837 -1.00 12.57 9.76
C ASN A 837 -1.11 11.04 9.61
N LEU A 838 -0.11 10.29 10.13
CA LEU A 838 -0.18 8.86 10.44
C LEU A 838 1.09 8.42 11.23
N GLN A 839 0.89 8.05 12.50
CA GLN A 839 1.90 7.66 13.50
C GLN A 839 2.65 8.81 14.20
N CYS A 840 2.99 8.60 15.48
CA CYS A 840 3.18 9.66 16.48
C CYS A 840 4.28 10.70 16.19
N ARG A 841 3.88 11.88 15.72
CA ARG A 841 4.62 13.15 15.86
C ARG A 841 3.83 14.19 16.65
N ASN A 842 3.42 13.86 17.87
CA ASN A 842 3.14 14.89 18.88
C ASN A 842 4.46 15.36 19.51
N ILE A 843 5.30 15.95 18.65
CA ILE A 843 6.27 16.94 19.10
C ILE A 843 5.45 18.17 19.50
N ILE A 844 4.89 18.13 20.71
CA ILE A 844 4.73 19.35 21.49
C ILE A 844 6.09 19.62 22.12
N LEU A 845 7.05 19.99 21.27
CA LEU A 845 7.97 21.03 21.69
C LEU A 845 7.07 22.20 22.05
N SER A 846 7.02 22.55 23.33
CA SER A 846 6.48 23.85 23.71
C SER A 846 7.19 24.91 22.85
N PHE A 847 6.50 26.00 22.50
CA PHE A 847 7.03 27.13 21.71
C PHE A 847 8.27 27.81 22.34
N HIS A 848 8.88 27.22 23.37
CA HIS A 848 10.09 27.68 24.03
C HIS A 848 11.27 26.72 23.84
N LYS A 849 11.04 25.39 23.64
CA LYS A 849 12.13 24.41 23.43
C LYS A 849 12.64 24.34 21.98
N ILE A 850 11.92 24.91 20.99
CA ILE A 850 12.34 24.81 19.57
C ILE A 850 13.51 25.76 19.27
N ALA A 851 13.61 26.87 20.01
CA ALA A 851 14.78 27.74 20.01
C ALA A 851 16.08 27.00 20.37
N ASP A 852 16.01 25.99 21.27
CA ASP A 852 17.16 25.18 21.71
C ASP A 852 17.62 24.13 20.70
N LEU A 853 16.87 23.90 19.62
CA LEU A 853 17.33 23.11 18.47
C LEU A 853 18.00 24.00 17.41
N ALA A 854 17.53 25.24 17.25
CA ALA A 854 18.17 26.24 16.39
C ALA A 854 19.57 26.66 16.90
N SER A 855 19.83 26.54 18.21
CA SER A 855 21.16 26.78 18.79
C SER A 855 22.18 25.64 18.54
N LYS A 856 21.73 24.47 18.04
CA LYS A 856 22.58 23.29 17.75
C LYS A 856 23.10 23.21 16.29
N GLY A 857 22.98 24.27 15.50
CA GLY A 857 23.56 24.34 14.15
C GLY A 857 22.75 23.68 13.02
N LEU A 858 21.44 23.47 13.23
CA LEU A 858 20.51 23.03 12.20
C LEU A 858 20.00 24.22 11.36
N GLN A 859 19.84 24.01 10.06
CA GLN A 859 19.31 24.98 9.10
C GLN A 859 18.07 24.43 8.39
N ALA A 860 17.14 25.32 8.05
CA ALA A 860 16.08 25.04 7.09
C ALA A 860 16.62 25.30 5.67
N GLU A 861 16.33 24.40 4.74
CA GLU A 861 16.99 24.30 3.44
C GLU A 861 16.02 23.82 2.36
N HIS A 862 16.26 24.17 1.09
CA HIS A 862 15.48 23.63 -0.03
C HIS A 862 16.10 22.30 -0.47
N PHE A 863 15.32 21.29 -0.86
CA PHE A 863 15.93 20.09 -1.45
C PHE A 863 16.76 20.47 -2.70
N PHE A 864 16.17 21.25 -3.60
CA PHE A 864 16.88 21.85 -4.74
C PHE A 864 17.47 23.20 -4.38
N GLU A 865 18.80 23.29 -4.38
CA GLU A 865 19.52 24.56 -4.24
C GLU A 865 19.09 25.57 -5.31
N ILE A 866 19.00 26.85 -4.95
CA ILE A 866 18.72 27.95 -5.90
C ILE A 866 19.74 28.02 -7.05
N GLN A 867 20.94 27.45 -6.86
CA GLN A 867 21.98 27.32 -7.88
C GLN A 867 21.59 26.40 -9.04
N ILE A 868 20.58 25.54 -8.87
CA ILE A 868 19.98 24.75 -9.95
C ILE A 868 19.19 25.64 -10.90
N ILE A 869 18.43 26.62 -10.39
CA ILE A 869 17.68 27.58 -11.22
C ILE A 869 18.64 28.42 -12.07
N LYS A 870 19.78 28.83 -11.49
CA LYS A 870 20.88 29.46 -12.24
C LYS A 870 21.32 28.59 -13.42
N GLN A 871 21.71 27.35 -13.16
CA GLN A 871 22.28 26.46 -14.20
C GLN A 871 21.24 26.12 -15.27
N PHE A 872 19.98 25.99 -14.88
CA PHE A 872 18.86 25.84 -15.81
C PHE A 872 18.71 27.03 -16.76
N LEU A 873 18.78 28.26 -16.24
CA LEU A 873 18.74 29.47 -17.07
C LEU A 873 19.98 29.59 -17.98
N GLU A 874 21.16 29.23 -17.49
CA GLU A 874 22.38 29.14 -18.31
C GLU A 874 22.19 28.12 -19.45
N THR A 875 21.62 26.93 -19.20
CA THR A 875 21.25 25.95 -20.23
C THR A 875 20.18 26.50 -21.20
N ALA A 876 19.14 27.17 -20.72
CA ALA A 876 18.06 27.70 -21.57
C ALA A 876 18.51 28.83 -22.53
N ILE A 877 19.57 29.57 -22.16
CA ILE A 877 20.20 30.62 -22.98
C ILE A 877 21.25 30.05 -23.94
N THR A 878 22.04 29.08 -23.49
CA THR A 878 23.21 28.58 -24.25
C THR A 878 22.93 27.32 -25.07
N GLY A 879 21.90 26.56 -24.72
CA GLY A 879 21.65 25.21 -25.24
C GLY A 879 22.54 24.12 -24.61
N ILE A 880 23.40 24.46 -23.64
CA ILE A 880 24.43 23.56 -23.12
C ILE A 880 24.02 22.99 -21.75
N LEU A 881 23.99 21.67 -21.63
CA LEU A 881 23.72 20.97 -20.38
C LEU A 881 24.93 21.00 -19.42
N PRO A 882 24.71 21.04 -18.09
CA PRO A 882 25.79 21.15 -17.12
C PRO A 882 26.75 19.95 -17.17
N ASN A 883 28.06 20.25 -17.23
CA ASN A 883 29.16 19.28 -17.16
C ASN A 883 29.15 18.16 -18.24
N VAL A 884 28.43 18.38 -19.34
CA VAL A 884 28.52 17.56 -20.57
C VAL A 884 29.64 18.13 -21.45
N PRO A 885 30.48 17.31 -22.11
CA PRO A 885 31.43 17.80 -23.10
C PRO A 885 30.70 18.61 -24.19
N LEU A 886 31.34 19.66 -24.73
CA LEU A 886 30.74 20.56 -25.73
C LEU A 886 30.27 19.89 -27.04
N SER A 887 30.56 18.59 -27.21
CA SER A 887 30.15 17.73 -28.33
C SER A 887 29.04 16.72 -27.99
N GLY A 888 28.58 16.63 -26.74
CA GLY A 888 27.77 15.52 -26.24
C GLY A 888 26.26 15.66 -26.47
N VAL A 889 25.66 16.74 -25.96
CA VAL A 889 24.22 17.04 -26.08
C VAL A 889 24.05 18.55 -26.12
N SER A 890 23.30 19.06 -27.11
CA SER A 890 22.92 20.47 -27.24
C SER A 890 21.42 20.54 -27.43
N VAL A 891 20.73 21.26 -26.54
CA VAL A 891 19.30 21.55 -26.65
C VAL A 891 19.09 22.86 -27.40
N THR A 892 17.98 23.00 -28.11
CA THR A 892 17.70 24.25 -28.85
C THR A 892 17.47 25.39 -27.85
N PRO A 893 18.26 26.49 -27.87
CA PRO A 893 18.04 27.60 -26.95
C PRO A 893 16.68 28.26 -27.19
N VAL A 894 15.91 28.46 -26.12
CA VAL A 894 14.61 29.16 -26.17
C VAL A 894 14.72 30.63 -25.75
N LEU A 895 15.79 31.01 -25.04
CA LEU A 895 16.06 32.38 -24.62
C LEU A 895 17.16 33.00 -25.49
N THR A 896 16.88 34.15 -26.12
CA THR A 896 17.91 34.93 -26.82
C THR A 896 18.53 35.98 -25.91
N ALA A 897 19.86 36.06 -25.91
CA ALA A 897 20.61 37.02 -25.11
C ALA A 897 20.23 38.50 -25.39
N ALA A 898 19.81 38.83 -26.62
CA ALA A 898 19.41 40.19 -26.99
C ALA A 898 18.10 40.63 -26.30
N LYS A 899 17.06 39.77 -26.29
CA LYS A 899 15.81 40.04 -25.56
C LYS A 899 16.04 40.23 -24.05
N LEU A 900 17.05 39.56 -23.49
CA LEU A 900 17.43 39.69 -22.08
C LEU A 900 18.18 41.01 -21.77
N VAL A 901 18.77 41.66 -22.78
CA VAL A 901 19.58 42.88 -22.61
C VAL A 901 18.77 44.17 -22.82
N GLU A 902 17.78 44.18 -23.72
CA GLU A 902 16.93 45.36 -23.93
C GLU A 902 16.08 45.73 -22.69
N ASP A 903 15.57 44.73 -21.96
CA ASP A 903 14.55 44.92 -20.91
C ASP A 903 15.05 44.88 -19.44
N LYS A 904 16.36 45.08 -19.20
CA LYS A 904 17.01 45.20 -17.86
C LYS A 904 16.39 44.34 -16.73
N LEU A 905 16.84 43.09 -16.62
CA LEU A 905 16.18 42.03 -15.82
C LEU A 905 15.94 42.23 -14.32
N TYR A 906 16.57 43.20 -13.62
CA TYR A 906 16.15 43.59 -12.27
C TYR A 906 14.69 44.06 -12.26
N ASP A 907 14.34 44.88 -13.26
CA ASP A 907 12.96 45.24 -13.57
C ASP A 907 12.29 44.09 -14.34
N GLY A 908 12.96 43.51 -15.34
CA GLY A 908 12.38 42.56 -16.28
C GLY A 908 11.60 41.40 -15.67
N TRP A 909 12.15 40.58 -14.77
CA TRP A 909 11.42 39.37 -14.32
C TRP A 909 10.16 39.66 -13.47
N SER A 910 9.99 40.89 -12.99
CA SER A 910 8.78 41.37 -12.29
C SER A 910 7.91 42.34 -13.11
N LYS A 911 8.49 43.06 -14.08
CA LYS A 911 7.79 44.02 -14.98
C LYS A 911 7.41 43.46 -16.36
N ILE A 912 8.01 42.35 -16.81
CA ILE A 912 7.57 41.63 -18.03
C ILE A 912 6.26 40.87 -17.75
N TYR A 913 6.08 40.38 -16.51
CA TYR A 913 4.85 39.70 -16.07
C TYR A 913 4.20 40.36 -14.84
N PRO A 914 3.82 41.64 -14.90
CA PRO A 914 3.34 42.41 -13.75
C PRO A 914 1.85 42.12 -13.51
N SER A 915 1.53 41.08 -12.76
CA SER A 915 0.15 40.71 -12.35
C SER A 915 -0.88 40.46 -13.47
N SER A 916 -0.46 40.50 -14.74
CA SER A 916 -1.31 40.35 -15.93
C SER A 916 -0.82 39.28 -16.94
N ALA A 917 0.24 38.54 -16.61
CA ALA A 917 0.39 37.21 -17.18
C ALA A 917 -0.84 36.41 -16.72
N ASN A 918 -1.59 35.82 -17.67
CA ASN A 918 -2.80 35.03 -17.38
C ASN A 918 -2.50 33.67 -16.70
N LEU A 919 -1.44 33.61 -15.89
CA LEU A 919 -1.10 32.52 -15.01
C LEU A 919 -2.15 32.45 -13.89
N PRO A 920 -3.10 31.49 -13.93
CA PRO A 920 -4.22 31.44 -12.98
C PRO A 920 -3.69 31.31 -11.55
N PRO A 921 -4.27 32.00 -10.54
CA PRO A 921 -3.74 32.01 -9.19
C PRO A 921 -3.45 30.58 -8.69
N ILE A 922 -2.27 30.37 -8.10
CA ILE A 922 -1.93 29.05 -7.55
C ILE A 922 -3.04 28.67 -6.56
N VAL A 923 -3.61 27.48 -6.74
CA VAL A 923 -4.46 26.83 -5.73
C VAL A 923 -3.52 26.33 -4.63
N ALA A 924 -2.93 27.28 -3.90
CA ALA A 924 -2.01 26.97 -2.84
C ALA A 924 -2.81 26.39 -1.66
N ASN A 925 -2.32 25.30 -1.08
CA ASN A 925 -2.84 24.73 0.16
C ASN A 925 -2.50 25.64 1.36
N VAL A 926 -2.96 26.89 1.34
CA VAL A 926 -2.86 27.85 2.44
C VAL A 926 -3.98 27.59 3.46
N GLN A 927 -4.06 26.34 3.93
CA GLN A 927 -4.87 25.97 5.08
C GLN A 927 -3.94 25.61 6.23
N GLY A 928 -3.81 26.52 7.21
CA GLY A 928 -3.24 26.16 8.53
C GLY A 928 -2.46 27.23 9.29
N LEU A 929 -1.95 28.29 8.65
CA LEU A 929 -1.02 29.22 9.33
C LEU A 929 -1.59 30.63 9.53
N THR A 930 -2.23 30.82 10.69
CA THR A 930 -2.56 32.15 11.21
C THR A 930 -1.29 32.87 11.71
N GLY A 931 -0.96 34.03 11.14
CA GLY A 931 0.09 34.92 11.67
C GLY A 931 1.24 35.26 10.72
N VAL A 932 1.30 34.69 9.52
CA VAL A 932 2.28 35.10 8.49
C VAL A 932 1.79 36.39 7.81
N PRO A 933 2.57 37.49 7.78
CA PRO A 933 2.17 38.71 7.09
C PRO A 933 2.04 38.47 5.57
N SER A 934 0.97 38.99 4.96
CA SER A 934 0.67 38.75 3.54
C SER A 934 1.74 39.27 2.57
N ASN A 935 2.58 40.21 3.00
CA ASN A 935 3.73 40.72 2.26
C ASN A 935 5.01 39.86 2.39
N TRP A 936 4.95 38.72 3.09
CA TRP A 936 6.07 37.77 3.23
C TRP A 936 5.89 36.52 2.35
N VAL A 937 4.67 36.29 1.83
CA VAL A 937 4.38 35.27 0.83
C VAL A 937 4.64 35.87 -0.56
N PRO A 938 5.49 35.26 -1.41
CA PRO A 938 5.70 35.73 -2.78
C PRO A 938 4.39 35.78 -3.59
N PRO A 939 4.20 36.73 -4.51
CA PRO A 939 3.03 36.76 -5.38
C PRO A 939 2.96 35.51 -6.26
N ALA A 940 2.09 34.57 -5.87
CA ALA A 940 1.89 33.26 -6.47
C ALA A 940 1.57 33.30 -7.98
N ASN A 941 1.05 34.41 -8.50
CA ASN A 941 0.78 34.59 -9.92
C ASN A 941 2.01 34.98 -10.77
N THR A 942 3.19 35.15 -10.17
CA THR A 942 4.43 35.49 -10.89
C THR A 942 5.32 34.26 -11.14
N PRO A 943 6.13 34.22 -12.23
CA PRO A 943 7.14 33.19 -12.46
C PRO A 943 8.06 32.93 -11.25
N ALA A 944 8.52 33.98 -10.57
CA ALA A 944 9.35 33.86 -9.36
C ALA A 944 8.59 33.27 -8.18
N GLY A 945 7.36 33.72 -7.92
CA GLY A 945 6.52 33.18 -6.85
C GLY A 945 6.20 31.71 -7.07
N ARG A 946 5.99 31.28 -8.32
CA ARG A 946 5.76 29.88 -8.69
C ARG A 946 6.97 28.99 -8.43
N ILE A 947 8.16 29.39 -8.90
CA ILE A 947 9.39 28.61 -8.66
C ILE A 947 9.67 28.51 -7.15
N MET A 948 9.59 29.61 -6.40
CA MET A 948 9.86 29.60 -4.96
C MET A 948 8.82 28.79 -4.19
N SER A 949 7.54 28.97 -4.48
CA SER A 949 6.49 28.14 -3.88
C SER A 949 6.71 26.65 -4.22
N ALA A 950 7.20 26.31 -5.42
CA ALA A 950 7.44 24.91 -5.80
C ALA A 950 8.65 24.26 -5.09
N ILE A 951 9.71 25.00 -4.76
CA ILE A 951 10.88 24.46 -4.03
C ILE A 951 10.82 24.66 -2.51
N GLY A 952 9.89 25.49 -2.02
CA GLY A 952 9.66 25.77 -0.61
C GLY A 952 9.77 27.27 -0.30
N ASP A 953 8.71 27.84 0.28
CA ASP A 953 8.68 29.22 0.76
C ASP A 953 7.76 29.36 1.99
N TRP A 954 7.47 30.59 2.45
CA TRP A 954 6.56 30.84 3.58
C TRP A 954 5.12 30.35 3.37
N GLY A 955 4.65 30.25 2.12
CA GLY A 955 3.34 29.71 1.77
C GLY A 955 3.34 28.19 1.56
N ASN A 956 4.51 27.58 1.30
CA ASN A 956 4.66 26.15 1.04
C ASN A 956 5.90 25.55 1.77
N MET A 957 5.99 25.75 3.08
CA MET A 957 7.14 25.28 3.89
C MET A 957 7.30 23.74 3.92
N LYS A 958 6.30 22.98 3.44
CA LYS A 958 6.30 21.50 3.40
C LYS A 958 7.38 20.89 2.49
N ASN A 959 7.99 21.71 1.62
CA ASN A 959 9.06 21.33 0.70
C ASN A 959 10.46 21.73 1.24
N LEU A 960 10.52 22.39 2.41
CA LEU A 960 11.77 22.67 3.12
C LEU A 960 12.19 21.47 3.96
N LEU A 961 13.50 21.26 4.03
CA LEU A 961 14.16 20.21 4.80
C LEU A 961 15.02 20.80 5.92
N LEU A 962 15.38 19.94 6.87
CA LEU A 962 16.31 20.28 7.96
C LEU A 962 17.62 19.55 7.74
N VAL A 963 18.72 20.29 7.81
CA VAL A 963 20.07 19.78 7.55
C VAL A 963 21.07 20.50 8.45
N GLN A 964 22.14 19.80 8.84
CA GLN A 964 23.24 20.43 9.58
C GLN A 964 23.93 21.48 8.70
N ASP A 965 24.28 22.64 9.28
CA ASP A 965 24.92 23.76 8.58
C ASP A 965 26.13 23.37 7.71
N ARG A 966 26.94 22.41 8.17
CA ARG A 966 28.12 21.89 7.48
C ARG A 966 27.77 21.01 6.28
N ILE A 967 26.85 20.06 6.45
CA ILE A 967 26.33 19.23 5.35
C ILE A 967 25.68 20.13 4.30
N ASN A 968 24.92 21.13 4.76
CA ASN A 968 24.26 22.10 3.89
C ASN A 968 25.26 22.93 3.07
N TRP A 969 26.29 23.46 3.72
CA TRP A 969 27.34 24.21 3.04
C TRP A 969 28.07 23.36 1.98
N ILE A 970 28.31 22.07 2.25
CA ILE A 970 28.89 21.14 1.26
C ILE A 970 27.92 20.86 0.11
N LYS A 971 26.63 20.62 0.40
CA LYS A 971 25.56 20.47 -0.60
C LYS A 971 25.54 21.68 -1.56
N GLY A 972 25.49 22.90 -1.03
CA GLY A 972 25.53 24.13 -1.84
C GLY A 972 26.79 24.28 -2.69
N LYS A 973 27.96 23.78 -2.25
CA LYS A 973 29.18 23.74 -3.07
C LYS A 973 29.08 22.74 -4.22
N LEU A 974 28.62 21.51 -3.93
CA LEU A 974 28.48 20.44 -4.92
C LEU A 974 27.43 20.79 -5.99
N PHE A 975 26.29 21.35 -5.58
CA PHE A 975 25.24 21.84 -6.47
C PHE A 975 25.67 23.10 -7.26
N SER A 976 26.66 23.85 -6.79
CA SER A 976 27.32 24.91 -7.57
C SER A 976 28.39 24.37 -8.53
N LEU A 977 28.54 23.05 -8.65
CA LEU A 977 29.62 22.34 -9.35
C LEU A 977 31.03 22.77 -8.92
N LYS A 978 31.21 23.05 -7.61
CA LYS A 978 32.49 23.46 -7.00
C LYS A 978 32.99 22.40 -6.01
N ASN A 979 34.31 22.31 -5.85
CA ASN A 979 34.89 21.51 -4.77
C ASN A 979 34.53 22.15 -3.41
N PRO A 980 34.24 21.36 -2.36
CA PRO A 980 34.09 21.88 -1.00
C PRO A 980 35.32 22.66 -0.53
N ILE A 981 36.53 22.14 -0.78
CA ILE A 981 37.82 22.79 -0.53
C ILE A 981 38.67 22.84 -1.81
N SER A 982 39.50 23.88 -1.96
CA SER A 982 40.48 23.95 -3.05
C SER A 982 41.67 23.03 -2.78
N GLU A 983 42.30 22.50 -3.83
CA GLU A 983 43.51 21.66 -3.70
C GLU A 983 44.65 22.40 -2.96
N LYS A 984 44.85 23.69 -3.23
CA LYS A 984 45.82 24.57 -2.53
C LYS A 984 45.57 24.62 -1.02
N THR A 985 44.30 24.75 -0.62
CA THR A 985 43.91 24.75 0.80
C THR A 985 44.05 23.36 1.42
N LEU A 986 43.70 22.29 0.69
CA LEU A 986 43.87 20.91 1.14
C LEU A 986 45.35 20.57 1.38
N ARG A 987 46.25 20.85 0.43
CA ARG A 987 47.71 20.71 0.59
C ARG A 987 48.24 21.51 1.79
N THR A 988 47.64 22.67 2.08
CA THR A 988 47.99 23.49 3.24
C THR A 988 47.58 22.84 4.57
N SER A 989 46.36 22.27 4.67
CA SER A 989 45.94 21.54 5.87
C SER A 989 46.71 20.23 6.07
N ILE A 990 47.04 19.51 5.00
CA ILE A 990 47.91 18.31 5.07
C ILE A 990 49.30 18.68 5.64
N LYS A 991 49.91 19.77 5.18
CA LYS A 991 51.20 20.26 5.71
C LYS A 991 51.15 20.61 7.20
N LYS A 992 50.01 21.10 7.70
CA LYS A 992 49.81 21.32 9.15
C LYS A 992 49.63 20.01 9.91
N ALA A 993 48.92 19.03 9.35
CA ALA A 993 48.75 17.70 9.95
C ALA A 993 50.07 16.94 10.05
N LEU A 994 50.92 17.02 9.03
CA LEU A 994 52.31 16.56 9.03
C LEU A 994 53.15 17.26 10.11
N GLY A 995 52.90 18.56 10.35
CA GLY A 995 53.47 19.32 11.47
C GLY A 995 52.88 19.01 12.85
N GLY A 996 52.23 17.85 13.03
CA GLY A 996 51.71 17.37 14.32
C GLY A 996 50.32 17.89 14.72
N LYS A 997 49.63 18.69 13.89
CA LYS A 997 48.27 19.17 14.21
C LYS A 997 47.21 18.14 13.85
N VAL A 998 46.98 17.20 14.77
CA VAL A 998 45.96 16.13 14.68
C VAL A 998 44.59 16.65 14.24
N THR A 999 44.18 17.82 14.74
CA THR A 999 42.89 18.45 14.41
C THR A 999 42.73 18.84 12.93
N GLU A 1000 43.82 19.09 12.20
CA GLU A 1000 43.76 19.37 10.76
C GLU A 1000 43.56 18.08 9.94
N ALA A 1001 44.11 16.94 10.39
CA ALA A 1001 43.81 15.64 9.80
C ALA A 1001 42.33 15.26 10.00
N GLN A 1002 41.84 15.37 11.24
CA GLN A 1002 40.43 15.14 11.58
C GLN A 1002 39.49 16.07 10.80
N HIS A 1003 39.89 17.32 10.54
CA HIS A 1003 39.10 18.25 9.73
C HIS A 1003 38.99 17.80 8.27
N ILE A 1004 40.06 17.22 7.70
CA ILE A 1004 40.05 16.67 6.33
C ILE A 1004 39.15 15.42 6.29
N SER A 1005 39.34 14.45 7.20
CA SER A 1005 38.49 13.26 7.28
C SER A 1005 37.01 13.63 7.45
N SER A 1006 36.70 14.56 8.35
CA SER A 1006 35.33 15.07 8.54
C SER A 1006 34.77 15.72 7.26
N MET A 1007 35.60 16.41 6.47
CA MET A 1007 35.14 17.00 5.21
C MET A 1007 34.80 15.94 4.15
N LEU A 1008 35.60 14.87 4.07
CA LEU A 1008 35.32 13.72 3.19
C LEU A 1008 34.05 12.99 3.64
N GLN A 1009 33.91 12.72 4.95
CA GLN A 1009 32.70 12.16 5.57
C GLN A 1009 31.45 12.99 5.23
N ASN A 1010 31.53 14.32 5.37
CA ASN A 1010 30.38 15.19 5.11
C ASN A 1010 29.99 15.25 3.61
N VAL A 1011 30.89 14.94 2.67
CA VAL A 1011 30.51 14.74 1.26
C VAL A 1011 29.66 13.49 1.11
N PHE A 1012 30.01 12.39 1.76
CA PHE A 1012 29.16 11.19 1.82
C PHE A 1012 27.83 11.47 2.53
N ALA A 1013 27.87 12.22 3.64
CA ALA A 1013 26.66 12.63 4.36
C ALA A 1013 25.69 13.45 3.50
N VAL A 1014 26.16 14.24 2.52
CA VAL A 1014 25.28 14.91 1.55
C VAL A 1014 24.53 13.90 0.69
N PHE A 1015 25.17 12.84 0.18
CA PHE A 1015 24.49 11.82 -0.63
C PHE A 1015 23.62 10.89 0.22
N SER A 1016 24.05 10.54 1.43
CA SER A 1016 23.19 9.86 2.41
C SER A 1016 21.95 10.68 2.75
N TYR A 1017 22.10 11.99 2.96
CA TYR A 1017 20.99 12.92 3.18
C TYR A 1017 20.08 13.06 1.95
N MET A 1018 20.64 13.11 0.73
CA MET A 1018 19.84 13.27 -0.49
C MET A 1018 19.09 12.00 -0.91
N ASN A 1019 19.69 10.83 -0.67
CA ASN A 1019 19.11 9.52 -0.97
C ASN A 1019 18.34 8.93 0.24
N ASP A 1020 18.22 9.66 1.36
CA ASP A 1020 17.36 9.28 2.48
C ASP A 1020 15.88 9.27 2.05
N ALA A 1021 15.09 8.35 2.60
CA ALA A 1021 13.69 8.16 2.21
C ALA A 1021 12.82 9.41 2.39
N TYR A 1022 13.06 10.22 3.43
CA TYR A 1022 12.31 11.45 3.68
C TYR A 1022 12.73 12.58 2.73
N SER A 1023 14.03 12.69 2.46
CA SER A 1023 14.56 13.62 1.46
C SER A 1023 14.12 13.26 0.04
N GLU A 1024 14.06 11.98 -0.31
CA GLU A 1024 13.59 11.51 -1.63
C GLU A 1024 12.12 11.88 -1.86
N ILE A 1025 11.25 11.69 -0.86
CA ILE A 1025 9.84 12.12 -0.94
C ILE A 1025 9.76 13.63 -1.19
N THR A 1026 10.57 14.41 -0.46
CA THR A 1026 10.60 15.87 -0.59
C THR A 1026 11.21 16.33 -1.92
N GLU A 1027 12.20 15.62 -2.46
CA GLU A 1027 12.72 15.81 -3.82
C GLU A 1027 11.59 15.60 -4.84
N ARG A 1028 10.91 14.46 -4.76
CA ARG A 1028 9.88 14.03 -5.71
C ARG A 1028 8.72 15.03 -5.75
N GLU A 1029 8.23 15.44 -4.59
CA GLU A 1029 7.19 16.47 -4.46
C GLU A 1029 7.63 17.83 -5.02
N SER A 1030 8.84 18.29 -4.68
CA SER A 1030 9.38 19.57 -5.13
C SER A 1030 9.62 19.57 -6.65
N LEU A 1031 10.11 18.46 -7.19
CA LEU A 1031 10.37 18.28 -8.62
C LEU A 1031 9.08 18.23 -9.43
N GLN A 1032 8.06 17.52 -8.93
CA GLN A 1032 6.74 17.45 -9.55
C GLN A 1032 6.08 18.84 -9.59
N GLN A 1033 6.10 19.56 -8.46
CA GLN A 1033 5.60 20.94 -8.37
C GLN A 1033 6.37 21.87 -9.32
N LEU A 1034 7.71 21.86 -9.29
CA LEU A 1034 8.54 22.73 -10.13
C LEU A 1034 8.37 22.44 -11.63
N THR A 1035 8.23 21.16 -12.00
CA THR A 1035 7.96 20.74 -13.40
C THR A 1035 6.57 21.17 -13.87
N ALA A 1036 5.56 21.14 -12.99
CA ALA A 1036 4.23 21.64 -13.29
C ALA A 1036 4.24 23.16 -13.48
N GLU A 1037 4.87 23.90 -12.57
CA GLU A 1037 5.00 25.36 -12.66
C GLU A 1037 5.78 25.82 -13.90
N ILE A 1038 6.87 25.13 -14.26
CA ILE A 1038 7.58 25.36 -15.52
C ILE A 1038 6.70 25.04 -16.72
N GLY A 1039 5.86 24.01 -16.66
CA GLY A 1039 4.86 23.72 -17.69
C GLY A 1039 3.75 24.79 -17.82
N TYR A 1040 3.35 25.43 -16.73
CA TYR A 1040 2.46 26.59 -16.77
C TYR A 1040 3.15 27.80 -17.41
N MET A 1041 4.40 28.08 -17.07
CA MET A 1041 5.17 29.14 -17.74
C MET A 1041 5.31 28.86 -19.24
N ASP A 1042 5.68 27.65 -19.64
CA ASP A 1042 5.77 27.19 -21.04
C ASP A 1042 4.47 27.36 -21.85
N SER A 1043 3.32 27.22 -21.19
CA SER A 1043 1.99 27.26 -21.84
C SER A 1043 1.38 28.66 -21.92
N TYR A 1044 1.65 29.52 -20.92
CA TYR A 1044 1.02 30.84 -20.77
C TYR A 1044 1.93 32.02 -21.12
N ILE A 1045 3.24 31.79 -21.31
CA ILE A 1045 4.22 32.80 -21.67
C ILE A 1045 4.80 32.47 -23.06
N PRO A 1046 4.39 33.17 -24.14
CA PRO A 1046 4.83 32.88 -25.51
C PRO A 1046 6.36 32.91 -25.70
N GLU A 1047 7.06 33.77 -24.95
CA GLU A 1047 8.52 33.92 -24.98
C GLU A 1047 9.27 32.74 -24.35
N LEU A 1048 8.59 31.91 -23.56
CA LEU A 1048 9.16 30.75 -22.88
C LEU A 1048 8.75 29.42 -23.51
N LYS A 1049 8.10 29.42 -24.68
CA LYS A 1049 7.65 28.20 -25.33
C LYS A 1049 8.82 27.27 -25.68
N GLY A 1050 8.84 26.08 -25.10
CA GLY A 1050 9.91 25.08 -25.16
C GLY A 1050 10.75 24.98 -23.87
N ILE A 1051 10.58 25.88 -22.90
CA ILE A 1051 11.32 25.89 -21.62
C ILE A 1051 11.08 24.60 -20.82
N LYS A 1052 9.89 23.98 -20.94
CA LYS A 1052 9.57 22.72 -20.27
C LYS A 1052 10.38 21.53 -20.81
N ALA A 1053 10.64 21.50 -22.12
CA ALA A 1053 11.46 20.43 -22.71
C ALA A 1053 12.91 20.50 -22.19
N ILE A 1054 13.48 21.71 -22.17
CA ILE A 1054 14.82 21.95 -21.62
C ILE A 1054 14.89 21.56 -20.14
N TRP A 1055 13.85 21.84 -19.34
CA TRP A 1055 13.81 21.43 -17.94
C TRP A 1055 13.89 19.91 -17.75
N LEU A 1056 13.14 19.15 -18.56
CA LEU A 1056 13.13 17.68 -18.50
C LEU A 1056 14.49 17.06 -18.88
N GLU A 1057 15.25 17.69 -19.78
CA GLU A 1057 16.61 17.25 -20.14
C GLU A 1057 17.67 17.74 -19.13
N PHE A 1058 17.47 18.93 -18.56
CA PHE A 1058 18.38 19.54 -17.59
C PHE A 1058 18.44 18.78 -16.25
N VAL A 1059 17.31 18.33 -15.71
CA VAL A 1059 17.26 17.63 -14.40
C VAL A 1059 18.18 16.39 -14.34
N PRO A 1060 18.09 15.39 -15.24
CA PRO A 1060 18.97 14.21 -15.19
C PRO A 1060 20.44 14.56 -15.45
N ALA A 1061 20.72 15.55 -16.31
CA ALA A 1061 22.08 16.05 -16.53
C ALA A 1061 22.66 16.67 -15.26
N MET A 1062 21.86 17.47 -14.54
CA MET A 1062 22.26 18.10 -13.28
C MET A 1062 22.54 17.07 -12.18
N ARG A 1063 21.71 16.02 -12.03
CA ARG A 1063 21.97 14.92 -11.07
C ARG A 1063 23.31 14.23 -11.34
N THR A 1064 23.59 13.98 -12.62
CA THR A 1064 24.84 13.39 -13.09
C THR A 1064 26.03 14.31 -12.82
N ALA A 1065 25.88 15.62 -13.09
CA ALA A 1065 26.93 16.62 -12.89
C ALA A 1065 27.33 16.76 -11.41
N VAL A 1066 26.37 16.75 -10.48
CA VAL A 1066 26.62 16.81 -9.02
C VAL A 1066 27.30 15.54 -8.52
N SER A 1067 26.83 14.36 -8.94
CA SER A 1067 27.45 13.07 -8.60
C SER A 1067 28.90 13.01 -9.08
N ASN A 1068 29.14 13.32 -10.36
CA ASN A 1068 30.48 13.39 -10.95
C ASN A 1068 31.37 14.42 -10.24
N LYS A 1069 30.80 15.53 -9.73
CA LYS A 1069 31.57 16.54 -9.01
C LYS A 1069 32.03 16.05 -7.64
N ALA A 1070 31.20 15.30 -6.94
CA ALA A 1070 31.56 14.69 -5.66
C ALA A 1070 32.65 13.62 -5.83
N VAL A 1071 32.49 12.72 -6.81
CA VAL A 1071 33.51 11.72 -7.16
C VAL A 1071 34.84 12.40 -7.53
N SER A 1072 34.81 13.40 -8.42
CA SER A 1072 35.99 14.19 -8.81
C SER A 1072 36.69 14.85 -7.61
N PHE A 1073 35.93 15.29 -6.61
CA PHE A 1073 36.49 15.85 -5.38
C PHE A 1073 37.19 14.79 -4.53
N ILE A 1074 36.59 13.60 -4.33
CA ILE A 1074 37.23 12.50 -3.58
C ILE A 1074 38.49 12.01 -4.30
N THR A 1075 38.48 11.85 -5.63
CA THR A 1075 39.66 11.47 -6.40
C THR A 1075 40.79 12.50 -6.28
N MET A 1076 40.47 13.80 -6.36
CA MET A 1076 41.44 14.88 -6.16
C MET A 1076 42.02 14.85 -4.73
N ALA A 1077 41.17 14.65 -3.73
CA ALA A 1077 41.59 14.60 -2.35
C ALA A 1077 42.48 13.38 -2.05
N HIS A 1078 42.15 12.21 -2.61
CA HIS A 1078 42.95 10.98 -2.53
C HIS A 1078 44.35 11.20 -3.09
N GLY A 1079 44.46 11.63 -4.34
CA GLY A 1079 45.76 11.92 -4.98
C GLY A 1079 46.57 12.93 -4.17
N THR A 1080 45.94 14.02 -3.75
CA THR A 1080 46.60 15.08 -2.95
C THR A 1080 47.12 14.55 -1.59
N ILE A 1081 46.36 13.69 -0.91
CA ILE A 1081 46.76 13.08 0.37
C ILE A 1081 47.89 12.08 0.17
N PHE A 1082 47.85 11.28 -0.89
CA PHE A 1082 48.88 10.27 -1.19
C PHE A 1082 50.19 10.87 -1.71
N ASP A 1083 50.13 11.98 -2.46
CA ASP A 1083 51.30 12.76 -2.87
C ASP A 1083 52.04 13.38 -1.68
N GLU A 1084 51.30 14.01 -0.76
CA GLU A 1084 51.87 14.81 0.34
C GLU A 1084 52.18 13.96 1.59
N ILE A 1085 51.57 12.78 1.74
CA ILE A 1085 51.84 11.83 2.85
C ILE A 1085 52.37 10.49 2.28
N PRO A 1086 53.70 10.32 2.11
CA PRO A 1086 54.30 9.05 1.70
C PRO A 1086 54.10 7.92 2.72
N ALA A 1087 54.17 6.65 2.27
CA ALA A 1087 53.90 5.48 3.13
C ALA A 1087 54.84 5.41 4.34
N ALA A 1088 56.13 5.69 4.14
CA ALA A 1088 57.14 5.75 5.20
C ALA A 1088 56.97 6.93 6.19
N VAL A 1089 56.12 7.93 5.86
CA VAL A 1089 55.83 9.09 6.72
C VAL A 1089 54.54 8.87 7.52
N ALA A 1090 53.59 8.10 6.99
CA ALA A 1090 52.40 7.69 7.72
C ALA A 1090 52.71 6.59 8.76
N ALA A 1091 53.61 5.65 8.43
CA ALA A 1091 53.97 4.54 9.30
C ALA A 1091 54.51 5.04 10.66
N GLY A 1092 53.75 4.80 11.73
CA GLY A 1092 54.08 5.22 13.10
C GLY A 1092 53.54 6.58 13.51
N VAL A 1093 52.68 7.23 12.70
CA VAL A 1093 51.98 8.47 13.06
C VAL A 1093 50.46 8.25 12.93
N PRO A 1094 49.77 7.80 14.00
CA PRO A 1094 48.42 7.24 13.91
C PRO A 1094 47.37 8.12 13.22
N HIS A 1095 47.42 9.45 13.39
CA HIS A 1095 46.46 10.37 12.74
C HIS A 1095 46.70 10.59 11.25
N LEU A 1096 47.91 10.29 10.74
CA LEU A 1096 48.23 10.33 9.31
C LEU A 1096 47.94 8.98 8.64
N GLU A 1097 48.14 7.89 9.36
CA GLU A 1097 47.73 6.54 8.96
C GLU A 1097 46.20 6.49 8.82
N GLN A 1098 45.46 6.89 9.86
CA GLN A 1098 44.00 7.00 9.81
C GLN A 1098 43.49 7.89 8.67
N LEU A 1099 44.11 9.05 8.41
CA LEU A 1099 43.70 9.95 7.32
C LEU A 1099 43.87 9.29 5.93
N ARG A 1100 44.87 8.43 5.76
CA ARG A 1100 45.09 7.67 4.52
C ARG A 1100 44.07 6.54 4.38
N ASP A 1101 43.78 5.83 5.47
CA ASP A 1101 42.80 4.76 5.49
C ASP A 1101 41.38 5.31 5.28
N ASP A 1102 41.06 6.45 5.87
CA ASP A 1102 39.83 7.21 5.64
C ASP A 1102 39.67 7.55 4.15
N VAL A 1103 40.67 8.20 3.52
CA VAL A 1103 40.53 8.57 2.10
C VAL A 1103 40.57 7.37 1.16
N ASN A 1104 41.26 6.28 1.52
CA ASN A 1104 41.14 5.00 0.81
C ASN A 1104 39.73 4.43 0.93
N PHE A 1105 39.14 4.42 2.13
CA PHE A 1105 37.78 3.97 2.37
C PHE A 1105 36.77 4.79 1.55
N PHE A 1106 36.91 6.13 1.54
CA PHE A 1106 36.06 7.01 0.72
C PHE A 1106 36.30 6.80 -0.79
N LEU A 1107 37.53 6.61 -1.25
CA LEU A 1107 37.79 6.30 -2.67
C LEU A 1107 37.16 4.94 -3.07
N ASN A 1108 37.28 3.91 -2.23
CA ASN A 1108 36.71 2.60 -2.47
C ASN A 1108 35.17 2.59 -2.40
N ASN A 1109 34.55 3.63 -1.83
CA ASN A 1109 33.10 3.77 -1.71
C ASN A 1109 32.51 4.88 -2.62
N VAL A 1110 33.25 5.44 -3.59
CA VAL A 1110 32.72 6.51 -4.47
C VAL A 1110 31.44 6.15 -5.22
N ASP A 1111 31.13 4.86 -5.39
CA ASP A 1111 29.84 4.40 -5.92
C ASP A 1111 28.63 4.84 -5.07
N LYS A 1112 28.82 5.14 -3.78
CA LYS A 1112 27.79 5.71 -2.89
C LYS A 1112 27.56 7.22 -3.10
N LEU A 1113 28.38 7.90 -3.92
CA LEU A 1113 28.22 9.32 -4.29
C LEU A 1113 27.38 9.51 -5.56
N LYS A 1114 26.39 8.64 -5.76
CA LYS A 1114 25.42 8.71 -6.85
C LYS A 1114 24.12 9.26 -6.30
N TRP A 1115 23.64 10.36 -6.88
CA TRP A 1115 22.30 10.87 -6.61
C TRP A 1115 21.30 10.01 -7.40
N GLN A 1116 20.76 9.00 -6.73
CA GLN A 1116 19.91 7.94 -7.30
C GLN A 1116 18.68 7.72 -6.42
N PRO A 1117 17.64 8.58 -6.53
CA PRO A 1117 16.37 8.32 -5.88
C PRO A 1117 15.78 7.00 -6.41
N GLY A 1118 15.34 6.12 -5.50
CA GLY A 1118 14.76 4.82 -5.81
C GLY A 1118 15.74 3.64 -5.98
N ASN A 1119 17.00 3.75 -5.57
CA ASN A 1119 17.93 2.61 -5.56
C ASN A 1119 18.16 2.07 -4.14
N THR A 1120 17.51 0.95 -3.80
CA THR A 1120 17.60 0.31 -2.48
C THR A 1120 18.98 -0.35 -2.26
N ARG A 1121 19.81 0.24 -1.39
CA ARG A 1121 20.95 -0.31 -0.60
C ARG A 1121 21.72 0.89 0.00
N ASP A 1122 22.27 0.85 1.20
CA ASP A 1122 22.60 -0.28 2.10
C ASP A 1122 22.62 0.25 3.55
#